data_AF-A0A1D6EE35-F1
#
_entry.id   AF-A0A1D6EE35-F1
#
_cell.length_a   1.000
_cell.length_b   1.000
_cell.length_c   1.000
_cell.angle_alpha   90.00
_cell.angle_beta   90.00
_cell.angle_gamma   90.00
#
_symmetry.space_group_name_H-M   'P 1'
#
loop_
_entity.id
_entity.type
_entity.pdbx_description
1 polymer ?
#
loop_
_entity_poly.entity_id
_entity_poly.type
_entity_poly.pdbx_seq_one_letter_code
_entity_poly.pdbx_strand_id
1 'polypeptide(L)'
;MKFKESGAITFWEFYEGHVDTRNGHGAIIGGKRWGAMVVLKSLESASTAIVAALKDSAQFNSSEGNMMHIALLSAENESNISGISDDQAQHKMEKLSKILKDTSVASDLQAAGLKVISCIVQRDEARMPMRHTFLWLDDKSCYEEEQILRHVEPPLSTLLELDKLKVKGYNEMKYTPSRDRQWHIYTLRNTENPKMLHRVFFRTIVRQPNAGNKFTSAQISDAEVGCPEESLSFTSNSILRSLMTAIEELELHAIRTGHSHMYLCILKEQKLLDLIPFSGSTIVDVGQDEATACSLLKSMALKIHELVGARMHHLSVCQWEVKLKLDCDGPASGTWRVVTTNVTGHTCTIDIYREVEEIESQKLVYHSATSSAGPLHGVALNNPYQPLSVIDLKRCSARNNRTTYCYDFPLAFETALQKSWQSNGSTVSEGNENSKSYVKATELVFAEKHGSWGTPIIPMERPAGLNDIGMVAWIMEMSTPEFPNGRQIIVVANDITFRAGSFGPREDAFFETVTNLACERKLPLIYLAANSGARIGIADEVKSCFRVGWSDEGSPERGFQYIYLTEEDYARISSSVIAHKLELDSGEIRWIIDSVVGKEDGLGVENIHGSAAIASAYSRAYEETFTLTFVTGRTVGIGAYLARLGIRCIQRLDQPIILTGFSALNKLLGREVYSSHMQLGGPKIMATNGVVHLTVPDDLEGVSNILRWLSYVPANIGGPLPITKPLDPPDRPVAYIPENTCDPRAAICGVDDSQGKWLGGMFDKDSFVETFEGWAKTVVTGRAKLGGIPVGVIAVETQTMMQIIPADPGQLDSHERSVPRAGQVWFPDSATKTAQALLDFNREGLPLFILANWRGFSGGQRDLFEGILQAGSTIVENLRTYNQPAFVYIPMAGELRGGAWVVVDSKINPDRIECYAERTAKGNVLEPQGLIEIKFRSEELQDCMGRLDPELINLKAKLQDVNHGNGSLPDIEGIRKSIEARTKQLLPLYTQIAIRFAELHDTSLRMAAKGVIKKVVDWEESRSFFYKRLRRRIAEDVLAKEIRQIVGDKFTHQLAMELIKEWYLASQATTGSTGWDDDDAFVAWKDSPENYKGHIQKLRAQKVSHSLSDLADSSSDLQAFSQGLSTLLDKMDPSQRAKFVQEVKKVLD
;
A
#
# COMPACT_ATOMS: atom_id res chain seq x y z
N MET A 1 11.43 -62.96 1.22
CA MET A 1 12.62 -62.58 0.42
C MET A 1 13.45 -63.83 0.17
N LYS A 2 13.64 -64.23 -1.09
CA LYS A 2 14.53 -65.35 -1.48
C LYS A 2 15.84 -64.75 -2.00
N PHE A 3 16.98 -65.19 -1.47
CA PHE A 3 18.30 -64.79 -1.96
C PHE A 3 18.81 -65.81 -2.98
N LYS A 4 19.13 -65.36 -4.20
CA LYS A 4 19.79 -66.15 -5.27
C LYS A 4 21.15 -65.50 -5.59
N GLU A 5 22.06 -66.22 -6.24
CA GLU A 5 23.38 -65.68 -6.63
C GLU A 5 23.27 -64.40 -7.49
N SER A 6 22.22 -64.31 -8.31
CA SER A 6 21.92 -63.18 -9.19
C SER A 6 21.18 -62.00 -8.51
N GLY A 7 20.72 -62.13 -7.26
CA GLY A 7 19.94 -61.07 -6.58
C GLY A 7 18.96 -61.54 -5.52
N ALA A 8 18.23 -60.61 -4.90
CA ALA A 8 17.15 -60.92 -3.95
C ALA A 8 15.77 -60.68 -4.57
N ILE A 9 14.84 -61.62 -4.37
CA ILE A 9 13.49 -61.55 -4.94
C ILE A 9 12.44 -61.61 -3.83
N THR A 10 11.47 -60.70 -3.86
CA THR A 10 10.30 -60.68 -2.98
C THR A 10 9.03 -60.54 -3.80
N PHE A 11 7.95 -61.19 -3.35
CA PHE A 11 6.62 -61.08 -3.95
C PHE A 11 5.62 -60.59 -2.91
N TRP A 12 4.61 -59.85 -3.35
CA TRP A 12 3.43 -59.47 -2.55
C TRP A 12 2.18 -59.52 -3.41
N GLU A 13 1.02 -59.52 -2.78
CA GLU A 13 -0.27 -59.40 -3.46
C GLU A 13 -0.89 -58.03 -3.12
N PHE A 14 -1.60 -57.44 -4.08
CA PHE A 14 -2.30 -56.17 -3.89
C PHE A 14 -3.60 -56.14 -4.71
N TYR A 15 -4.46 -55.19 -4.39
CA TYR A 15 -5.73 -54.96 -5.07
C TYR A 15 -5.74 -53.56 -5.68
N GLU A 16 -6.35 -53.43 -6.85
CA GLU A 16 -6.60 -52.12 -7.48
C GLU A 16 -8.04 -51.71 -7.14
N GLY A 17 -8.21 -50.80 -6.17
CA GLY A 17 -9.53 -50.36 -5.72
C GLY A 17 -9.52 -49.66 -4.35
N HIS A 18 -10.57 -48.88 -4.09
CA HIS A 18 -10.78 -48.18 -2.81
C HIS A 18 -11.07 -49.21 -1.71
N VAL A 19 -10.32 -49.20 -0.61
CA VAL A 19 -10.68 -49.97 0.58
C VAL A 19 -11.73 -49.17 1.33
N ASP A 20 -12.99 -49.62 1.23
CA ASP A 20 -14.08 -49.07 2.02
C ASP A 20 -13.87 -49.46 3.49
N THR A 21 -13.38 -48.52 4.30
CA THR A 21 -12.94 -48.77 5.69
C THR A 21 -14.06 -48.55 6.71
N ARG A 22 -15.29 -48.27 6.28
CA ARG A 22 -16.38 -47.88 7.21
C ARG A 22 -17.07 -49.02 7.94
N ASN A 23 -16.93 -50.28 7.50
CA ASN A 23 -17.42 -51.43 8.25
C ASN A 23 -16.45 -52.60 8.03
N GLY A 24 -15.94 -53.20 9.11
CA GLY A 24 -14.86 -54.20 9.12
C GLY A 24 -15.03 -55.48 8.28
N HIS A 25 -16.00 -55.53 7.37
CA HIS A 25 -16.22 -56.55 6.35
C HIS A 25 -16.53 -55.88 4.98
N GLY A 26 -15.51 -55.33 4.32
CA GLY A 26 -15.64 -54.76 2.98
C GLY A 26 -15.46 -55.82 1.88
N ALA A 27 -16.44 -55.97 1.00
CA ALA A 27 -16.31 -56.77 -0.22
C ALA A 27 -15.40 -56.04 -1.21
N ILE A 28 -14.23 -56.60 -1.50
CA ILE A 28 -13.25 -56.04 -2.43
C ILE A 28 -13.76 -56.26 -3.86
N ILE A 29 -14.18 -55.20 -4.54
CA ILE A 29 -14.49 -55.23 -5.98
C ILE A 29 -13.21 -54.89 -6.73
N GLY A 30 -12.37 -55.90 -6.97
CA GLY A 30 -11.12 -55.75 -7.72
C GLY A 30 -10.37 -57.08 -7.84
N GLY A 31 -9.87 -57.40 -9.03
CA GLY A 31 -9.07 -58.61 -9.26
C GLY A 31 -7.80 -58.60 -8.42
N LYS A 32 -7.50 -59.71 -7.75
CA LYS A 32 -6.28 -59.90 -6.97
C LYS A 32 -5.07 -59.91 -7.90
N ARG A 33 -4.10 -59.02 -7.68
CA ARG A 33 -2.87 -58.88 -8.48
C ARG A 33 -1.65 -59.21 -7.63
N TRP A 34 -0.53 -59.51 -8.29
CA TRP A 34 0.74 -59.71 -7.60
C TRP A 34 1.80 -58.70 -8.06
N GLY A 35 2.71 -58.41 -7.15
CA GLY A 35 3.88 -57.57 -7.39
C GLY A 35 5.17 -58.33 -7.05
N ALA A 36 6.25 -58.02 -7.74
CA ALA A 36 7.58 -58.56 -7.45
C ALA A 36 8.64 -57.47 -7.33
N MET A 37 9.62 -57.65 -6.44
CA MET A 37 10.80 -56.79 -6.31
C MET A 37 12.04 -57.65 -6.54
N VAL A 38 12.82 -57.29 -7.55
CA VAL A 38 14.06 -57.93 -7.95
C VAL A 38 15.22 -56.99 -7.65
N VAL A 39 16.06 -57.35 -6.70
CA VAL A 39 17.24 -56.57 -6.31
C VAL A 39 18.48 -57.15 -6.98
N LEU A 40 19.06 -56.41 -7.92
CA LEU A 40 20.22 -56.76 -8.72
C LEU A 40 21.51 -56.31 -8.04
N LYS A 41 22.52 -57.19 -8.07
CA LYS A 41 23.91 -56.86 -7.64
C LYS A 41 24.76 -56.27 -8.77
N SER A 42 24.49 -56.67 -10.01
CA SER A 42 25.18 -56.18 -11.21
C SER A 42 24.20 -56.13 -12.39
N LEU A 43 24.42 -55.17 -13.30
CA LEU A 43 23.60 -55.02 -14.51
C LEU A 43 23.69 -56.24 -15.44
N GLU A 44 24.83 -56.94 -15.45
CA GLU A 44 25.05 -58.13 -16.27
C GLU A 44 24.14 -59.31 -15.86
N SER A 45 23.68 -59.32 -14.61
CA SER A 45 22.79 -60.34 -14.07
C SER A 45 21.30 -60.03 -14.25
N ALA A 46 20.95 -58.89 -14.85
CA ALA A 46 19.57 -58.39 -14.93
C ALA A 46 18.63 -59.36 -15.67
N SER A 47 18.96 -59.77 -16.90
CA SER A 47 18.10 -60.67 -17.69
C SER A 47 17.89 -62.02 -16.98
N THR A 48 18.95 -62.59 -16.41
CA THR A 48 18.89 -63.86 -15.67
C THR A 48 18.02 -63.75 -14.41
N ALA A 49 18.14 -62.65 -13.65
CA ALA A 49 17.36 -62.42 -12.45
C ALA A 49 15.88 -62.17 -12.74
N ILE A 50 15.56 -61.46 -13.83
CA ILE A 50 14.18 -61.24 -14.29
C ILE A 50 13.52 -62.57 -14.67
N VAL A 51 14.17 -63.38 -15.52
CA VAL A 51 13.64 -64.70 -15.91
C VAL A 51 13.47 -65.62 -14.71
N ALA A 52 14.39 -65.57 -13.73
CA ALA A 52 14.27 -66.34 -12.49
C ALA A 52 13.12 -65.87 -11.59
N ALA A 53 12.78 -64.57 -11.60
CA ALA A 53 11.62 -64.03 -10.90
C ALA A 53 10.31 -64.45 -11.59
N LEU A 54 10.27 -64.45 -12.92
CA LEU A 54 9.10 -64.88 -13.69
C LEU A 54 8.78 -66.36 -13.48
N LYS A 55 9.79 -67.24 -13.45
CA LYS A 55 9.59 -68.67 -13.11
C LYS A 55 9.01 -68.87 -11.71
N ASP A 56 9.49 -68.11 -10.74
CA ASP A 56 8.99 -68.16 -9.36
C ASP A 56 7.58 -67.53 -9.21
N SER A 57 7.14 -66.70 -10.18
CA SER A 57 5.82 -66.07 -10.18
C SER A 57 4.67 -67.00 -10.62
N ALA A 58 4.99 -68.15 -11.24
CA ALA A 58 4.01 -69.13 -11.70
C ALA A 58 3.11 -69.74 -10.58
N GLN A 59 3.43 -69.48 -9.32
CA GLN A 59 2.62 -69.83 -8.15
C GLN A 59 1.43 -68.89 -7.91
N PHE A 60 1.35 -67.75 -8.60
CA PHE A 60 0.24 -66.80 -8.55
C PHE A 60 -0.63 -66.94 -9.81
N ASN A 61 -1.96 -66.82 -9.68
CA ASN A 61 -2.87 -66.89 -10.83
C ASN A 61 -2.57 -65.73 -11.81
N SER A 62 -2.62 -66.01 -13.12
CA SER A 62 -2.36 -65.01 -14.16
C SER A 62 -3.49 -63.99 -14.25
N SER A 63 -3.44 -62.97 -13.40
CA SER A 63 -4.25 -61.75 -13.54
C SER A 63 -3.53 -60.75 -14.45
N GLU A 64 -4.24 -60.05 -15.32
CA GLU A 64 -3.67 -58.90 -16.03
C GLU A 64 -3.44 -57.72 -15.06
N GLY A 65 -2.32 -57.02 -15.22
CA GLY A 65 -2.01 -55.79 -14.46
C GLY A 65 -1.01 -55.96 -13.32
N ASN A 66 -0.15 -56.97 -13.38
CA ASN A 66 0.88 -57.21 -12.38
C ASN A 66 1.99 -56.14 -12.45
N MET A 67 2.75 -55.96 -11.36
CA MET A 67 3.80 -54.94 -11.24
C MET A 67 5.16 -55.56 -10.87
N MET A 68 6.25 -55.02 -11.41
CA MET A 68 7.60 -55.43 -11.01
C MET A 68 8.49 -54.23 -10.68
N HIS A 69 9.15 -54.25 -9.52
CA HIS A 69 10.22 -53.33 -9.14
C HIS A 69 11.58 -53.97 -9.39
N ILE A 70 12.48 -53.29 -10.09
CA ILE A 70 13.85 -53.74 -10.33
C ILE A 70 14.79 -52.74 -9.67
N ALA A 71 15.44 -53.13 -8.56
CA ALA A 71 16.36 -52.26 -7.83
C ALA A 71 17.81 -52.66 -8.08
N LEU A 72 18.67 -51.72 -8.47
CA LEU A 72 20.11 -51.93 -8.62
C LEU A 72 20.85 -51.38 -7.42
N LEU A 73 21.55 -52.25 -6.69
CA LEU A 73 22.45 -51.87 -5.60
C LEU A 73 23.77 -51.34 -6.17
N SER A 74 24.31 -50.26 -5.61
CA SER A 74 25.69 -49.85 -5.88
C SER A 74 26.64 -50.85 -5.24
N ALA A 75 27.61 -51.36 -5.99
CA ALA A 75 28.61 -52.28 -5.47
C ALA A 75 29.54 -51.54 -4.50
N GLU A 76 29.81 -52.13 -3.33
CA GLU A 76 30.69 -51.59 -2.28
C GLU A 76 32.18 -51.47 -2.69
N ASN A 77 32.56 -51.84 -3.92
CA ASN A 77 33.96 -52.00 -4.35
C ASN A 77 34.48 -50.95 -5.36
N GLU A 78 33.77 -49.85 -5.64
CA GLU A 78 34.34 -48.71 -6.37
C GLU A 78 34.89 -47.67 -5.38
N SER A 79 36.10 -47.94 -4.89
CA SER A 79 36.80 -47.08 -3.93
C SER A 79 37.25 -45.74 -4.54
N ASN A 80 36.87 -44.65 -3.87
CA ASN A 80 37.64 -43.42 -3.67
C ASN A 80 37.97 -42.47 -4.84
N ILE A 81 37.02 -42.11 -5.71
CA ILE A 81 37.05 -40.79 -6.40
C ILE A 81 35.61 -40.33 -6.65
N SER A 82 35.13 -39.31 -5.91
CA SER A 82 33.88 -38.54 -6.08
C SER A 82 32.57 -39.33 -6.31
N GLY A 83 31.55 -39.07 -5.49
CA GLY A 83 30.23 -39.72 -5.57
C GLY A 83 29.68 -39.90 -6.99
N ILE A 84 28.87 -40.95 -7.17
CA ILE A 84 28.33 -41.35 -8.47
C ILE A 84 27.66 -40.12 -9.12
N SER A 85 28.28 -39.56 -10.16
CA SER A 85 27.70 -38.46 -10.92
C SER A 85 26.32 -38.87 -11.44
N ASP A 86 25.36 -37.94 -11.48
CA ASP A 86 24.02 -38.17 -12.02
C ASP A 86 24.09 -38.78 -13.44
N ASP A 87 25.16 -38.51 -14.20
CA ASP A 87 25.46 -39.09 -15.52
C ASP A 87 25.68 -40.61 -15.49
N GLN A 88 26.35 -41.13 -14.45
CA GLN A 88 26.61 -42.57 -14.32
C GLN A 88 25.34 -43.34 -13.95
N ALA A 89 24.51 -42.78 -13.07
CA ALA A 89 23.21 -43.36 -12.73
C ALA A 89 22.27 -43.35 -13.95
N GLN A 90 22.27 -42.26 -14.73
CA GLN A 90 21.53 -42.14 -15.99
C GLN A 90 21.99 -43.19 -17.02
N HIS A 91 23.29 -43.37 -17.21
CA HIS A 91 23.82 -44.38 -18.12
C HIS A 91 23.46 -45.82 -17.69
N LYS A 92 23.46 -46.13 -16.38
CA LYS A 92 22.98 -47.41 -15.85
C LYS A 92 21.48 -47.62 -16.15
N MET A 93 20.68 -46.56 -16.06
CA MET A 93 19.24 -46.60 -16.40
C MET A 93 18.99 -46.79 -17.90
N GLU A 94 19.76 -46.14 -18.77
CA GLU A 94 19.66 -46.33 -20.22
C GLU A 94 19.98 -47.78 -20.63
N LYS A 95 20.96 -48.41 -19.98
CA LYS A 95 21.26 -49.83 -20.21
C LYS A 95 20.12 -50.74 -19.74
N LEU A 96 19.50 -50.47 -18.58
CA LEU A 96 18.30 -51.20 -18.13
C LEU A 96 17.14 -51.01 -19.11
N SER A 97 16.93 -49.80 -19.64
CA SER A 97 15.92 -49.54 -20.67
C SER A 97 16.16 -50.38 -21.93
N LYS A 98 17.41 -50.51 -22.40
CA LYS A 98 17.75 -51.39 -23.54
C LYS A 98 17.41 -52.86 -23.27
N ILE A 99 17.65 -53.35 -22.05
CA ILE A 99 17.34 -54.73 -21.65
C ILE A 99 15.82 -54.97 -21.63
N LEU A 100 15.04 -54.01 -21.13
CA LEU A 100 13.57 -54.10 -21.11
C LEU A 100 12.93 -53.99 -22.51
N LYS A 101 13.64 -53.38 -23.47
CA LYS A 101 13.23 -53.30 -24.88
C LYS A 101 13.69 -54.50 -25.72
N ASP A 102 14.50 -55.40 -25.18
CA ASP A 102 14.89 -56.63 -25.86
C ASP A 102 13.68 -57.55 -26.04
N THR A 103 13.42 -57.96 -27.28
CA THR A 103 12.28 -58.79 -27.70
C THR A 103 12.12 -60.07 -26.88
N SER A 104 13.22 -60.67 -26.43
CA SER A 104 13.20 -61.92 -25.64
C SER A 104 12.63 -61.69 -24.23
N VAL A 105 13.19 -60.72 -23.50
CA VAL A 105 12.79 -60.37 -22.14
C VAL A 105 11.41 -59.72 -22.11
N ALA A 106 11.09 -58.86 -23.09
CA ALA A 106 9.80 -58.21 -23.21
C ALA A 106 8.64 -59.23 -23.37
N SER A 107 8.84 -60.27 -24.20
CA SER A 107 7.85 -61.34 -24.41
C SER A 107 7.61 -62.17 -23.14
N ASP A 108 8.68 -62.51 -22.41
CA ASP A 108 8.59 -63.24 -21.14
C ASP A 108 7.85 -62.43 -20.06
N LEU A 109 8.12 -61.12 -19.99
CA LEU A 109 7.45 -60.20 -19.07
C LEU A 109 5.95 -60.04 -19.41
N GLN A 110 5.61 -59.96 -20.70
CA GLN A 110 4.22 -59.88 -21.17
C GLN A 110 3.45 -61.16 -20.86
N ALA A 111 4.05 -62.34 -21.09
CA ALA A 111 3.45 -63.63 -20.77
C ALA A 111 3.07 -63.78 -19.29
N ALA A 112 3.77 -63.07 -18.39
CA ALA A 112 3.45 -63.01 -16.96
C ALA A 112 2.41 -61.93 -16.57
N GLY A 113 1.83 -61.22 -17.55
CA GLY A 113 0.80 -60.21 -17.33
C GLY A 113 1.29 -58.94 -16.64
N LEU A 114 2.60 -58.66 -16.68
CA LEU A 114 3.19 -57.42 -16.14
C LEU A 114 2.80 -56.24 -17.04
N LYS A 115 2.18 -55.21 -16.46
CA LYS A 115 1.88 -53.95 -17.19
C LYS A 115 2.81 -52.81 -16.80
N VAL A 116 3.35 -52.83 -15.57
CA VAL A 116 4.15 -51.74 -15.00
C VAL A 116 5.47 -52.29 -14.45
N ILE A 117 6.58 -51.73 -14.92
CA ILE A 117 7.92 -52.03 -14.41
C ILE A 117 8.55 -50.74 -13.88
N SER A 118 9.04 -50.76 -12.64
CA SER A 118 9.70 -49.61 -12.03
C SER A 118 11.14 -49.95 -11.69
N CYS A 119 12.08 -49.25 -12.34
CA CYS A 119 13.50 -49.39 -12.12
C CYS A 119 14.00 -48.38 -11.10
N ILE A 120 14.77 -48.83 -10.12
CA ILE A 120 15.33 -48.03 -9.02
C ILE A 120 16.85 -48.17 -9.06
N VAL A 121 17.57 -47.06 -9.23
CA VAL A 121 19.03 -47.02 -9.21
C VAL A 121 19.47 -46.18 -8.02
N GLN A 122 20.16 -46.80 -7.07
CA GLN A 122 20.74 -46.09 -5.92
C GLN A 122 21.88 -45.18 -6.40
N ARG A 123 21.91 -43.94 -5.89
CA ARG A 123 23.01 -42.99 -6.10
C ARG A 123 23.97 -43.09 -4.90
N ASP A 124 24.45 -41.97 -4.38
CA ASP A 124 25.18 -41.91 -3.10
C ASP A 124 24.23 -42.10 -1.91
N GLU A 125 24.76 -42.51 -0.74
CA GLU A 125 23.97 -42.81 0.47
C GLU A 125 23.11 -41.62 0.96
N ALA A 126 23.51 -40.39 0.65
CA ALA A 126 22.81 -39.17 1.08
C ALA A 126 21.71 -38.68 0.11
N ARG A 127 21.59 -39.26 -1.10
CA ARG A 127 20.67 -38.76 -2.15
C ARG A 127 19.55 -39.75 -2.45
N MET A 128 18.37 -39.23 -2.77
CA MET A 128 17.22 -40.02 -3.22
C MET A 128 17.56 -40.90 -4.43
N PRO A 129 17.14 -42.18 -4.48
CA PRO A 129 17.43 -43.04 -5.62
C PRO A 129 16.68 -42.57 -6.87
N MET A 130 17.28 -42.83 -8.03
CA MET A 130 16.68 -42.51 -9.31
C MET A 130 15.66 -43.57 -9.69
N ARG A 131 14.41 -43.16 -9.97
CA ARG A 131 13.32 -44.08 -10.35
C ARG A 131 12.77 -43.76 -11.72
N HIS A 132 12.62 -44.77 -12.57
CA HIS A 132 12.00 -44.68 -13.90
C HIS A 132 10.92 -45.75 -14.01
N THR A 133 9.80 -45.40 -14.61
CA THR A 133 8.65 -46.30 -14.77
C THR A 133 8.48 -46.60 -16.25
N PHE A 134 8.34 -47.88 -16.57
CA PHE A 134 8.12 -48.39 -17.92
C PHE A 134 6.75 -49.05 -17.99
N LEU A 135 5.99 -48.70 -19.02
CA LEU A 135 4.67 -49.23 -19.29
C LEU A 135 4.70 -50.09 -20.55
N TRP A 136 3.90 -51.15 -20.55
CA TRP A 136 3.69 -51.95 -21.75
C TRP A 136 2.83 -51.18 -22.76
N LEU A 137 3.31 -51.07 -24.01
CA LEU A 137 2.54 -50.51 -25.12
C LEU A 137 2.22 -51.61 -26.13
N ASP A 138 0.92 -51.90 -26.31
CA ASP A 138 0.45 -52.95 -27.23
C ASP A 138 0.89 -52.69 -28.68
N ASP A 139 0.85 -51.42 -29.11
CA ASP A 139 1.18 -50.98 -30.48
C ASP A 139 2.63 -51.28 -30.87
N LYS A 140 3.56 -51.25 -29.90
CA LYS A 140 5.01 -51.41 -30.12
C LYS A 140 5.55 -52.74 -29.62
N SER A 141 4.74 -53.54 -28.92
CA SER A 141 5.13 -54.81 -28.29
C SER A 141 6.41 -54.71 -27.44
N CYS A 142 6.61 -53.58 -26.76
CA CYS A 142 7.78 -53.33 -25.91
C CYS A 142 7.43 -52.41 -24.73
N TYR A 143 8.31 -52.40 -23.73
CA TYR A 143 8.23 -51.49 -22.60
C TYR A 143 8.83 -50.13 -22.95
N GLU A 144 8.00 -49.09 -22.92
CA GLU A 144 8.45 -47.70 -23.11
C GLU A 144 8.44 -46.94 -21.80
N GLU A 145 9.36 -46.00 -21.68
CA GLU A 145 9.49 -45.17 -20.49
C GLU A 145 8.35 -44.15 -20.43
N GLU A 146 7.60 -44.15 -19.34
CA GLU A 146 6.61 -43.11 -19.05
C GLU A 146 7.31 -41.93 -18.35
N GLN A 147 7.74 -40.95 -19.16
CA GLN A 147 8.54 -39.81 -18.67
C GLN A 147 7.83 -38.97 -17.61
N ILE A 148 6.49 -38.93 -17.64
CA ILE A 148 5.66 -38.16 -16.71
C ILE A 148 5.72 -38.74 -15.28
N LEU A 149 6.02 -40.04 -15.15
CA LEU A 149 6.11 -40.79 -13.89
C LEU A 149 7.54 -40.94 -13.35
N ARG A 150 8.51 -40.19 -13.90
CA ARG A 150 9.89 -40.21 -13.39
C ARG A 150 9.93 -39.81 -11.93
N HIS A 151 10.73 -40.56 -11.17
CA HIS A 151 11.05 -40.33 -9.75
C HIS A 151 9.88 -40.53 -8.77
N VAL A 152 8.75 -41.06 -9.24
CA VAL A 152 7.58 -41.42 -8.42
C VAL A 152 7.47 -42.94 -8.34
N GLU A 153 7.12 -43.48 -7.17
CA GLU A 153 6.70 -44.88 -7.09
C GLU A 153 5.33 -45.06 -7.77
N PRO A 154 5.15 -46.02 -8.71
CA PRO A 154 3.88 -46.22 -9.40
C PRO A 154 2.65 -46.33 -8.47
N PRO A 155 2.70 -47.04 -7.32
CA PRO A 155 1.56 -47.06 -6.39
C PRO A 155 1.18 -45.70 -5.80
N LEU A 156 2.14 -44.78 -5.68
CA LEU A 156 1.94 -43.43 -5.16
C LEU A 156 1.62 -42.41 -6.25
N SER A 157 1.80 -42.77 -7.53
CA SER A 157 1.55 -41.87 -8.66
C SER A 157 0.10 -41.39 -8.75
N THR A 158 -0.86 -42.19 -8.30
CA THR A 158 -2.28 -41.82 -8.21
C THR A 158 -2.52 -40.63 -7.28
N LEU A 159 -1.70 -40.46 -6.24
CA LEU A 159 -1.80 -39.34 -5.30
C LEU A 159 -1.36 -38.00 -5.89
N LEU A 160 -0.62 -38.02 -7.02
CA LEU A 160 -0.25 -36.80 -7.77
C LEU A 160 -1.40 -36.27 -8.63
N GLU A 161 -2.46 -37.05 -8.83
CA GLU A 161 -3.70 -36.64 -9.53
C GLU A 161 -3.43 -36.09 -10.94
N LEU A 162 -2.54 -36.75 -11.69
CA LEU A 162 -2.07 -36.28 -13.00
C LEU A 162 -3.17 -36.19 -14.06
N ASP A 163 -4.25 -36.97 -13.91
CA ASP A 163 -5.43 -36.85 -14.79
C ASP A 163 -6.06 -35.46 -14.76
N LYS A 164 -5.92 -34.73 -13.64
CA LYS A 164 -6.41 -33.36 -13.54
C LYS A 164 -5.68 -32.39 -14.48
N LEU A 165 -4.48 -32.76 -14.93
CA LEU A 165 -3.62 -31.93 -15.77
C LEU A 165 -4.01 -31.97 -17.26
N LYS A 166 -4.99 -32.80 -17.63
CA LYS A 166 -5.58 -32.87 -18.99
C LYS A 166 -6.49 -31.66 -19.28
N VAL A 167 -5.92 -30.46 -19.19
CA VAL A 167 -6.64 -29.19 -19.34
C VAL A 167 -6.99 -28.94 -20.80
N LYS A 168 -8.27 -28.65 -21.07
CA LYS A 168 -8.74 -28.32 -22.42
C LYS A 168 -7.98 -27.13 -23.01
N GLY A 169 -7.50 -27.28 -24.24
CA GLY A 169 -6.75 -26.25 -24.96
C GLY A 169 -5.23 -26.35 -24.81
N TYR A 170 -4.70 -27.28 -24.03
CA TYR A 170 -3.26 -27.61 -24.01
C TYR A 170 -3.06 -28.98 -24.66
N ASN A 171 -2.09 -29.09 -25.57
CA ASN A 171 -1.85 -30.31 -26.36
C ASN A 171 -0.48 -30.96 -26.03
N GLU A 172 0.40 -30.27 -25.30
CA GLU A 172 1.69 -30.78 -24.88
C GLU A 172 1.88 -30.64 -23.36
N MET A 173 2.35 -31.71 -22.72
CA MET A 173 2.72 -31.75 -21.31
C MET A 173 4.18 -32.18 -21.17
N LYS A 174 5.02 -31.26 -20.68
CA LYS A 174 6.46 -31.52 -20.48
C LYS A 174 6.78 -31.68 -18.99
N TYR A 175 7.38 -32.81 -18.63
CA TYR A 175 7.93 -33.05 -17.29
C TYR A 175 9.33 -32.44 -17.14
N THR A 176 9.62 -31.88 -15.96
CA THR A 176 10.95 -31.40 -15.55
C THR A 176 11.18 -31.84 -14.09
N PRO A 177 12.28 -32.57 -13.80
CA PRO A 177 12.59 -32.99 -12.44
C PRO A 177 13.14 -31.82 -11.61
N SER A 178 12.75 -31.71 -10.33
CA SER A 178 13.41 -30.81 -9.37
C SER A 178 14.79 -31.34 -8.94
N ARG A 179 15.62 -30.47 -8.36
CA ARG A 179 16.95 -30.86 -7.80
C ARG A 179 16.85 -31.97 -6.76
N ASP A 180 15.87 -31.88 -5.85
CA ASP A 180 15.62 -32.87 -4.79
C ASP A 180 14.83 -34.09 -5.27
N ARG A 181 14.26 -34.02 -6.48
CA ARG A 181 13.37 -35.01 -7.10
C ARG A 181 12.13 -35.36 -6.25
N GLN A 182 11.74 -34.49 -5.31
CA GLN A 182 10.48 -34.59 -4.55
C GLN A 182 9.36 -33.81 -5.23
N TRP A 183 9.70 -32.72 -5.91
CA TRP A 183 8.76 -31.92 -6.70
C TRP A 183 8.77 -32.35 -8.16
N HIS A 184 7.58 -32.66 -8.67
CA HIS A 184 7.36 -33.02 -10.06
C HIS A 184 6.76 -31.80 -10.77
N ILE A 185 7.53 -31.23 -11.71
CA ILE A 185 7.16 -30.00 -12.42
C ILE A 185 6.62 -30.36 -13.80
N TYR A 186 5.37 -29.99 -14.06
CA TYR A 186 4.69 -30.24 -15.32
C TYR A 186 4.33 -28.93 -16.00
N THR A 187 4.91 -28.69 -17.18
CA THR A 187 4.61 -27.50 -18.00
C THR A 187 3.64 -27.86 -19.10
N LEU A 188 2.47 -27.23 -19.11
CA LEU A 188 1.48 -27.36 -20.17
C LEU A 188 1.67 -26.27 -21.22
N ARG A 189 1.70 -26.67 -22.50
CA ARG A 189 1.84 -25.79 -23.65
C ARG A 189 0.79 -26.11 -24.71
N ASN A 190 0.48 -25.09 -25.50
CA ASN A 190 -0.29 -25.24 -26.72
C ASN A 190 0.66 -24.95 -27.89
N THR A 191 1.06 -26.00 -28.62
CA THR A 191 1.97 -25.89 -29.77
C THR A 191 1.30 -25.27 -30.99
N GLU A 192 -0.04 -25.31 -31.07
CA GLU A 192 -0.83 -24.73 -32.17
C GLU A 192 -1.10 -23.23 -31.96
N ASN A 193 -1.23 -22.79 -30.70
CA ASN A 193 -1.40 -21.39 -30.33
C ASN A 193 -0.32 -20.93 -29.34
N PRO A 194 0.84 -20.46 -29.84
CA PRO A 194 1.94 -19.99 -29.01
C PRO A 194 1.61 -18.75 -28.15
N LYS A 195 0.51 -18.05 -28.45
CA LYS A 195 0.06 -16.89 -27.67
C LYS A 195 -0.67 -17.29 -26.39
N MET A 196 -1.10 -18.56 -26.28
CA MET A 196 -1.75 -19.06 -25.07
C MET A 196 -0.72 -19.18 -23.95
N LEU A 197 -1.07 -18.66 -22.76
CA LEU A 197 -0.16 -18.66 -21.61
C LEU A 197 0.22 -20.08 -21.20
N HIS A 198 1.52 -20.30 -20.97
CA HIS A 198 2.00 -21.55 -20.39
C HIS A 198 1.54 -21.67 -18.94
N ARG A 199 1.07 -22.86 -18.57
CA ARG A 199 0.73 -23.21 -17.17
C ARG A 199 1.76 -24.16 -16.62
N VAL A 200 2.13 -23.97 -15.36
CA VAL A 200 3.05 -24.88 -14.68
C VAL A 200 2.38 -25.44 -13.43
N PHE A 201 2.47 -26.75 -13.28
CA PHE A 201 1.91 -27.49 -12.17
C PHE A 201 3.03 -28.19 -11.43
N PHE A 202 3.17 -27.84 -10.15
CA PHE A 202 4.06 -28.49 -9.21
C PHE A 202 3.24 -29.53 -8.45
N ARG A 203 3.70 -30.77 -8.40
CA ARG A 203 3.07 -31.85 -7.64
C ARG A 203 4.11 -32.49 -6.72
N THR A 204 3.75 -32.71 -5.46
CA THR A 204 4.63 -33.43 -4.53
C THR A 204 3.83 -34.30 -3.56
N ILE A 205 4.55 -35.25 -2.97
CA ILE A 205 4.09 -36.15 -1.93
C ILE A 205 5.00 -35.94 -0.72
N VAL A 206 4.45 -35.35 0.35
CA VAL A 206 5.24 -34.95 1.52
C VAL A 206 5.37 -36.13 2.48
N ARG A 207 6.61 -36.62 2.64
CA ARG A 207 7.00 -37.68 3.57
C ARG A 207 7.48 -37.06 4.88
N GLN A 208 6.64 -37.08 5.91
CA GLN A 208 7.00 -36.56 7.22
C GLN A 208 7.76 -37.61 8.07
N PRO A 209 8.83 -37.22 8.78
CA PRO A 209 9.52 -38.12 9.70
C PRO A 209 8.65 -38.43 10.93
N ASN A 210 8.87 -39.60 11.53
CA ASN A 210 8.27 -39.93 12.83
C ASN A 210 8.89 -39.03 13.92
N ALA A 211 8.07 -38.49 14.81
CA ALA A 211 8.45 -37.50 15.82
C ALA A 211 9.61 -37.90 16.76
N GLY A 212 9.99 -39.19 16.79
CA GLY A 212 11.13 -39.70 17.55
C GLY A 212 12.51 -39.65 16.85
N ASN A 213 12.57 -39.43 15.53
CA ASN A 213 13.82 -39.37 14.79
C ASN A 213 14.20 -37.91 14.49
N LYS A 214 14.96 -37.30 15.40
CA LYS A 214 15.74 -36.09 15.10
C LYS A 214 16.84 -36.47 14.10
N PHE A 215 16.57 -36.37 12.81
CA PHE A 215 17.64 -36.37 11.81
C PHE A 215 18.44 -35.08 11.99
N THR A 216 19.72 -35.24 12.29
CA THR A 216 20.71 -34.16 12.33
C THR A 216 20.74 -33.45 10.98
N SER A 217 20.31 -32.20 10.97
CA SER A 217 20.35 -31.29 9.84
C SER A 217 21.79 -31.04 9.41
N ALA A 218 22.23 -31.71 8.35
CA ALA A 218 23.44 -31.32 7.64
C ALA A 218 23.06 -30.36 6.50
N GLN A 219 23.51 -29.11 6.64
CA GLN A 219 23.85 -28.17 5.56
C GLN A 219 22.70 -27.60 4.71
N ILE A 220 21.92 -26.72 5.32
CA ILE A 220 21.60 -25.42 4.70
C ILE A 220 22.11 -24.37 5.70
N SER A 221 22.97 -23.47 5.24
CA SER A 221 23.57 -22.44 6.09
C SER A 221 22.48 -21.57 6.70
N ASP A 222 22.42 -21.52 8.04
CA ASP A 222 21.65 -20.61 8.89
C ASP A 222 22.10 -19.14 8.77
N ALA A 223 22.39 -18.67 7.56
CA ALA A 223 22.71 -17.28 7.30
C ALA A 223 21.71 -16.76 6.27
N GLU A 224 20.93 -15.76 6.67
CA GLU A 224 19.90 -15.06 5.89
C GLU A 224 18.50 -15.69 5.95
N VAL A 225 17.86 -15.66 7.12
CA VAL A 225 16.49 -15.17 7.38
C VAL A 225 16.19 -15.51 8.85
N GLY A 226 16.06 -14.50 9.71
CA GLY A 226 15.58 -14.70 11.06
C GLY A 226 14.13 -15.16 11.03
N CYS A 227 13.88 -16.47 11.12
CA CYS A 227 12.55 -17.04 11.19
C CYS A 227 12.23 -17.43 12.65
N PRO A 228 11.13 -16.94 13.24
CA PRO A 228 10.70 -17.39 14.57
C PRO A 228 10.03 -18.78 14.42
N GLU A 229 10.83 -19.85 14.40
CA GLU A 229 10.34 -21.25 14.34
C GLU A 229 9.43 -21.63 15.54
N GLU A 230 9.33 -20.80 16.57
CA GLU A 230 8.56 -21.05 17.80
C GLU A 230 7.03 -20.90 17.66
N SER A 231 6.50 -20.46 16.51
CA SER A 231 5.07 -20.10 16.35
C SER A 231 4.22 -20.99 15.43
N LEU A 232 4.82 -21.96 14.75
CA LEU A 232 4.16 -22.81 13.74
C LEU A 232 3.92 -24.25 14.24
N SER A 233 2.85 -24.88 13.77
CA SER A 233 2.57 -26.29 14.06
C SER A 233 3.50 -27.23 13.29
N PHE A 234 3.58 -28.50 13.70
CA PHE A 234 4.38 -29.51 12.99
C PHE A 234 3.98 -29.65 11.52
N THR A 235 2.67 -29.77 11.24
CA THR A 235 2.13 -29.86 9.88
C THR A 235 2.42 -28.58 9.08
N SER A 236 2.24 -27.41 9.70
CA SER A 236 2.49 -26.10 9.08
C SER A 236 3.95 -25.97 8.63
N ASN A 237 4.90 -26.34 9.50
CA ASN A 237 6.33 -26.32 9.20
C ASN A 237 6.69 -27.26 8.04
N SER A 238 6.10 -28.46 8.02
CA SER A 238 6.33 -29.43 6.94
C SER A 238 5.82 -28.92 5.59
N ILE A 239 4.65 -28.27 5.56
CA ILE A 239 4.08 -27.69 4.34
C ILE A 239 4.93 -26.50 3.89
N LEU A 240 5.27 -25.60 4.81
CA LEU A 240 6.08 -24.41 4.54
C LEU A 240 7.44 -24.78 3.92
N ARG A 241 8.17 -25.73 4.52
CA ARG A 241 9.47 -26.20 3.99
C ARG A 241 9.34 -26.73 2.56
N SER A 242 8.32 -27.56 2.31
CA SER A 242 8.09 -28.13 0.98
C SER A 242 7.75 -27.04 -0.05
N LEU A 243 6.89 -26.08 0.30
CA LEU A 243 6.55 -24.94 -0.55
C LEU A 243 7.77 -24.04 -0.84
N MET A 244 8.62 -23.79 0.16
CA MET A 244 9.86 -23.02 -0.03
C MET A 244 10.80 -23.69 -1.03
N THR A 245 10.96 -25.02 -0.96
CA THR A 245 11.73 -25.75 -1.97
C THR A 245 11.14 -25.58 -3.38
N ALA A 246 9.81 -25.62 -3.53
CA ALA A 246 9.17 -25.38 -4.84
C ALA A 246 9.40 -23.96 -5.37
N ILE A 247 9.36 -22.97 -4.47
CA ILE A 247 9.62 -21.56 -4.78
C ILE A 247 11.06 -21.38 -5.26
N GLU A 248 12.04 -21.96 -4.57
CA GLU A 248 13.45 -21.93 -4.97
C GLU A 248 13.68 -22.61 -6.33
N GLU A 249 13.02 -23.74 -6.59
CA GLU A 249 13.09 -24.39 -7.90
C GLU A 249 12.56 -23.47 -9.01
N LEU A 250 11.48 -22.72 -8.75
CA LEU A 250 10.92 -21.80 -9.72
C LEU A 250 11.83 -20.58 -9.98
N GLU A 251 12.47 -20.05 -8.92
CA GLU A 251 13.46 -18.97 -9.00
C GLU A 251 14.65 -19.37 -9.88
N LEU A 252 15.16 -20.60 -9.71
CA LEU A 252 16.32 -21.12 -10.44
C LEU A 252 16.03 -21.40 -11.92
N HIS A 253 14.88 -21.99 -12.23
CA HIS A 253 14.57 -22.38 -13.60
C HIS A 253 14.12 -21.21 -14.48
N ALA A 254 13.99 -19.99 -13.90
CA ALA A 254 13.52 -18.78 -14.56
C ALA A 254 12.33 -19.03 -15.50
N ILE A 255 11.44 -19.95 -15.10
CA ILE A 255 10.35 -20.40 -15.96
C ILE A 255 9.40 -19.20 -16.08
N ARG A 256 9.41 -18.54 -17.25
CA ARG A 256 8.42 -17.51 -17.58
C ARG A 256 7.05 -18.19 -17.68
N THR A 257 6.33 -18.21 -16.57
CA THR A 257 4.97 -18.76 -16.48
C THR A 257 3.98 -17.62 -16.28
N GLY A 258 2.82 -17.72 -16.94
CA GLY A 258 1.72 -16.80 -16.66
C GLY A 258 0.91 -17.21 -15.42
N HIS A 259 0.91 -18.51 -15.11
CA HIS A 259 0.11 -19.07 -14.03
C HIS A 259 0.70 -20.40 -13.53
N SER A 260 1.12 -20.43 -12.26
CA SER A 260 1.62 -21.62 -11.59
C SER A 260 0.66 -22.12 -10.50
N HIS A 261 0.54 -23.45 -10.39
CA HIS A 261 -0.28 -24.13 -9.38
C HIS A 261 0.58 -25.16 -8.63
N MET A 262 0.52 -25.16 -7.30
CA MET A 262 1.25 -26.11 -6.46
C MET A 262 0.28 -27.06 -5.76
N TYR A 263 0.58 -28.35 -5.74
CA TYR A 263 -0.23 -29.33 -5.02
C TYR A 263 0.62 -30.27 -4.21
N LEU A 264 0.20 -30.48 -2.97
CA LEU A 264 0.91 -31.27 -1.97
C LEU A 264 -0.04 -32.29 -1.35
N CYS A 265 0.36 -33.56 -1.35
CA CYS A 265 -0.32 -34.61 -0.63
C CYS A 265 0.49 -35.01 0.60
N ILE A 266 -0.05 -34.79 1.81
CA ILE A 266 0.58 -35.25 3.06
C ILE A 266 0.28 -36.74 3.23
N LEU A 267 1.31 -37.58 3.22
CA LEU A 267 1.11 -39.04 3.35
C LEU A 267 0.76 -39.49 4.77
N LYS A 268 1.35 -38.84 5.76
CA LYS A 268 1.15 -39.20 7.16
C LYS A 268 -0.23 -38.69 7.60
N GLU A 269 -1.00 -39.53 8.28
CA GLU A 269 -2.25 -39.10 8.92
C GLU A 269 -1.94 -38.09 10.03
N GLN A 270 -2.68 -36.98 10.06
CA GLN A 270 -2.48 -35.90 11.01
C GLN A 270 -3.53 -35.99 12.13
N LYS A 271 -3.13 -35.69 13.35
CA LYS A 271 -4.05 -35.46 14.47
C LYS A 271 -4.40 -33.98 14.54
N LEU A 272 -5.53 -33.62 15.15
CA LEU A 272 -5.90 -32.20 15.33
C LEU A 272 -4.80 -31.40 16.07
N LEU A 273 -4.12 -32.04 17.03
CA LEU A 273 -3.00 -31.45 17.77
C LEU A 273 -1.80 -31.10 16.88
N ASP A 274 -1.59 -31.80 15.75
CA ASP A 274 -0.48 -31.52 14.83
C ASP A 274 -0.67 -30.18 14.08
N LEU A 275 -1.90 -29.64 14.07
CA LEU A 275 -2.27 -28.33 13.49
C LEU A 275 -2.11 -27.17 14.47
N ILE A 276 -1.79 -27.42 15.75
CA ILE A 276 -1.70 -26.40 16.80
C ILE A 276 -0.22 -26.04 17.06
N PRO A 277 0.13 -24.74 17.18
CA PRO A 277 1.47 -24.31 17.58
C PRO A 277 1.85 -24.82 18.98
N PHE A 278 3.11 -25.21 19.18
CA PHE A 278 3.60 -25.67 20.49
C PHE A 278 3.87 -24.47 21.41
N SER A 279 2.83 -23.90 22.03
CA SER A 279 2.97 -22.88 23.07
C SER A 279 3.07 -23.57 24.43
N GLY A 280 4.11 -23.27 25.20
CA GLY A 280 4.37 -23.93 26.49
C GLY A 280 3.16 -23.99 27.42
N SER A 281 2.82 -25.20 27.88
CA SER A 281 2.09 -25.51 29.12
C SER A 281 0.59 -25.24 29.28
N THR A 282 -0.21 -25.15 28.21
CA THR A 282 -1.69 -25.20 28.35
C THR A 282 -2.32 -26.23 27.41
N ILE A 283 -2.82 -27.33 27.98
CA ILE A 283 -3.65 -28.31 27.28
C ILE A 283 -5.02 -27.65 27.07
N VAL A 284 -5.25 -27.07 25.90
CA VAL A 284 -6.57 -26.61 25.49
C VAL A 284 -7.37 -27.85 25.07
N ASP A 285 -8.55 -28.04 25.65
CA ASP A 285 -9.50 -29.07 25.20
C ASP A 285 -10.02 -28.67 23.81
N VAL A 286 -9.55 -29.36 22.77
CA VAL A 286 -9.86 -29.01 21.38
C VAL A 286 -11.12 -29.75 20.96
N GLY A 287 -12.18 -29.02 20.62
CA GLY A 287 -13.39 -29.60 20.04
C GLY A 287 -13.08 -30.46 18.81
N GLN A 288 -13.66 -31.65 18.74
CA GLN A 288 -13.47 -32.60 17.62
C GLN A 288 -14.51 -32.42 16.50
N ASP A 289 -15.15 -31.26 16.44
CA ASP A 289 -16.16 -30.89 15.46
C ASP A 289 -15.54 -30.32 14.17
N GLU A 290 -16.31 -30.36 13.08
CA GLU A 290 -15.85 -29.93 11.76
C GLU A 290 -15.54 -28.43 11.69
N ALA A 291 -16.23 -27.60 12.48
CA ALA A 291 -16.01 -26.16 12.50
C ALA A 291 -14.64 -25.81 13.11
N THR A 292 -14.25 -26.50 14.18
CA THR A 292 -12.91 -26.36 14.79
C THR A 292 -11.81 -26.78 13.81
N ALA A 293 -11.95 -27.93 13.14
CA ALA A 293 -10.99 -28.38 12.13
C ALA A 293 -10.86 -27.37 10.98
N CYS A 294 -11.98 -26.84 10.47
CA CYS A 294 -12.01 -25.82 9.43
C CYS A 294 -11.30 -24.53 9.85
N SER A 295 -11.52 -24.07 11.10
CA SER A 295 -10.85 -22.89 11.66
C SER A 295 -9.33 -23.07 11.76
N LEU A 296 -8.87 -24.23 12.26
CA LEU A 296 -7.44 -24.55 12.37
C LEU A 296 -6.76 -24.63 10.99
N LEU A 297 -7.39 -25.28 10.01
CA LEU A 297 -6.89 -25.38 8.65
C LEU A 297 -6.82 -24.00 7.97
N LYS A 298 -7.83 -23.13 8.20
CA LYS A 298 -7.82 -21.75 7.71
C LYS A 298 -6.69 -20.94 8.33
N SER A 299 -6.51 -21.05 9.65
CA SER A 299 -5.42 -20.38 10.37
C SER A 299 -4.04 -20.83 9.86
N MET A 300 -3.85 -22.14 9.66
CA MET A 300 -2.63 -22.70 9.06
C MET A 300 -2.34 -22.08 7.69
N ALA A 301 -3.34 -22.05 6.80
CA ALA A 301 -3.16 -21.51 5.44
C ALA A 301 -2.88 -20.00 5.44
N LEU A 302 -3.54 -19.21 6.31
CA LEU A 302 -3.27 -17.78 6.46
C LEU A 302 -1.83 -17.53 6.94
N LYS A 303 -1.37 -18.24 7.98
CA LYS A 303 0.00 -18.09 8.50
C LYS A 303 1.06 -18.46 7.47
N ILE A 304 0.86 -19.55 6.71
CA ILE A 304 1.77 -19.93 5.63
C ILE A 304 1.77 -18.84 4.54
N HIS A 305 0.60 -18.36 4.13
CA HIS A 305 0.49 -17.31 3.12
C HIS A 305 1.17 -15.99 3.56
N GLU A 306 1.08 -15.62 4.84
CA GLU A 306 1.76 -14.43 5.37
C GLU A 306 3.28 -14.50 5.17
N LEU A 307 3.88 -15.70 5.32
CA LEU A 307 5.32 -15.91 5.21
C LEU A 307 5.84 -15.98 3.75
N VAL A 308 5.09 -16.63 2.84
CA VAL A 308 5.57 -16.91 1.47
C VAL A 308 4.70 -16.35 0.34
N GLY A 309 3.54 -15.76 0.65
CA GLY A 309 2.55 -15.27 -0.31
C GLY A 309 3.09 -14.22 -1.29
N ALA A 310 3.92 -13.29 -0.78
CA ALA A 310 4.50 -12.24 -1.61
C ALA A 310 5.48 -12.81 -2.65
N ARG A 311 6.35 -13.74 -2.21
CA ARG A 311 7.27 -14.48 -3.09
C ARG A 311 6.50 -15.29 -4.13
N MET A 312 5.49 -16.04 -3.69
CA MET A 312 4.58 -16.78 -4.57
C MET A 312 3.96 -15.89 -5.65
N HIS A 313 3.44 -14.73 -5.27
CA HIS A 313 2.79 -13.81 -6.20
C HIS A 313 3.77 -13.25 -7.22
N HIS A 314 4.96 -12.82 -6.79
CA HIS A 314 6.03 -12.36 -7.68
C HIS A 314 6.39 -13.42 -8.73
N LEU A 315 6.40 -14.68 -8.31
CA LEU A 315 6.70 -15.86 -9.09
C LEU A 315 5.51 -16.43 -9.88
N SER A 316 4.36 -15.73 -9.89
CA SER A 316 3.13 -16.16 -10.58
C SER A 316 2.54 -17.49 -10.07
N VAL A 317 2.83 -17.88 -8.83
CA VAL A 317 2.13 -18.94 -8.11
C VAL A 317 0.79 -18.39 -7.64
N CYS A 318 -0.25 -18.72 -8.39
CA CYS A 318 -1.59 -18.15 -8.22
C CYS A 318 -2.45 -18.98 -7.26
N GLN A 319 -2.18 -20.28 -7.13
CA GLN A 319 -2.96 -21.16 -6.27
C GLN A 319 -2.10 -22.31 -5.77
N TRP A 320 -2.34 -22.72 -4.52
CA TRP A 320 -1.78 -23.95 -3.96
C TRP A 320 -2.84 -24.75 -3.22
N GLU A 321 -2.73 -26.08 -3.33
CA GLU A 321 -3.70 -27.05 -2.81
C GLU A 321 -2.99 -28.05 -1.90
N VAL A 322 -3.51 -28.26 -0.69
CA VAL A 322 -3.03 -29.31 0.23
C VAL A 322 -4.11 -30.34 0.44
N LYS A 323 -3.73 -31.61 0.26
CA LYS A 323 -4.52 -32.78 0.63
C LYS A 323 -3.92 -33.41 1.89
N LEU A 324 -4.73 -33.56 2.93
CA LEU A 324 -4.34 -34.21 4.18
C LEU A 324 -5.48 -35.05 4.74
N LYS A 325 -5.15 -36.09 5.52
CA LYS A 325 -6.12 -36.94 6.21
C LYS A 325 -6.04 -36.66 7.71
N LEU A 326 -7.17 -36.35 8.32
CA LEU A 326 -7.32 -36.17 9.76
C LEU A 326 -7.80 -37.46 10.41
N ASP A 327 -7.07 -37.93 11.41
CA ASP A 327 -7.42 -39.05 12.29
C ASP A 327 -7.83 -38.51 13.67
N CYS A 328 -9.14 -38.54 13.96
CA CYS A 328 -9.72 -38.09 15.22
C CYS A 328 -11.00 -38.85 15.56
N ASP A 329 -11.37 -38.87 16.85
CA ASP A 329 -12.56 -39.55 17.38
C ASP A 329 -13.81 -38.66 17.24
N GLY A 330 -14.13 -38.24 16.02
CA GLY A 330 -15.23 -37.28 15.79
C GLY A 330 -15.60 -37.06 14.31
N PRO A 331 -16.61 -36.22 14.03
CA PRO A 331 -17.09 -35.95 12.67
C PRO A 331 -16.03 -35.30 11.76
N ALA A 332 -15.00 -34.69 12.35
CA ALA A 332 -13.86 -34.12 11.62
C ALA A 332 -12.94 -35.18 10.96
N SER A 333 -13.09 -36.47 11.27
CA SER A 333 -12.26 -37.54 10.72
C SER A 333 -12.49 -37.72 9.21
N GLY A 334 -11.41 -37.85 8.43
CA GLY A 334 -11.47 -38.04 6.98
C GLY A 334 -10.48 -37.19 6.19
N THR A 335 -10.68 -37.13 4.86
CA THR A 335 -9.78 -36.40 3.95
C THR A 335 -10.25 -34.96 3.74
N TRP A 336 -9.32 -34.03 3.93
CA TRP A 336 -9.53 -32.60 3.80
C TRP A 336 -8.66 -32.02 2.68
N ARG A 337 -9.20 -31.03 2.00
CA ARG A 337 -8.50 -30.22 0.99
C ARG A 337 -8.56 -28.76 1.33
N VAL A 338 -7.41 -28.12 1.33
CA VAL A 338 -7.27 -26.67 1.53
C VAL A 338 -6.77 -26.07 0.23
N VAL A 339 -7.59 -25.26 -0.42
CA VAL A 339 -7.25 -24.57 -1.66
C VAL A 339 -7.06 -23.10 -1.34
N THR A 340 -5.84 -22.60 -1.51
CA THR A 340 -5.49 -21.20 -1.24
C THR A 340 -5.18 -20.51 -2.56
N THR A 341 -5.94 -19.48 -2.89
CA THR A 341 -5.74 -18.66 -4.09
C THR A 341 -5.10 -17.33 -3.70
N ASN A 342 -3.94 -17.04 -4.28
CA ASN A 342 -3.15 -15.84 -4.02
C ASN A 342 -3.58 -14.71 -4.96
N VAL A 343 -4.19 -13.66 -4.40
CA VAL A 343 -4.82 -12.59 -5.18
C VAL A 343 -3.86 -11.43 -5.43
N THR A 344 -3.32 -10.82 -4.37
CA THR A 344 -2.47 -9.60 -4.47
C THR A 344 -1.08 -9.75 -3.83
N GLY A 345 -0.69 -10.96 -3.45
CA GLY A 345 0.60 -11.26 -2.79
C GLY A 345 0.56 -11.23 -1.27
N HIS A 346 -0.24 -10.33 -0.69
CA HIS A 346 -0.48 -10.27 0.76
C HIS A 346 -1.94 -10.58 1.12
N THR A 347 -2.77 -10.87 0.12
CA THR A 347 -4.16 -11.29 0.29
C THR A 347 -4.38 -12.62 -0.40
N CYS A 348 -5.13 -13.49 0.26
CA CYS A 348 -5.55 -14.78 -0.30
C CYS A 348 -7.02 -15.07 0.01
N THR A 349 -7.59 -15.94 -0.80
CA THR A 349 -8.87 -16.59 -0.51
C THR A 349 -8.60 -18.05 -0.20
N ILE A 350 -9.27 -18.59 0.82
CA ILE A 350 -9.06 -19.96 1.30
C ILE A 350 -10.39 -20.68 1.28
N ASP A 351 -10.46 -21.71 0.45
CA ASP A 351 -11.61 -22.60 0.35
C ASP A 351 -11.24 -23.96 0.93
N ILE A 352 -12.04 -24.45 1.88
CA ILE A 352 -11.81 -25.71 2.58
C ILE A 352 -12.91 -26.70 2.19
N TYR A 353 -12.48 -27.88 1.74
CA TYR A 353 -13.36 -28.94 1.26
C TYR A 353 -13.08 -30.27 1.96
N ARG A 354 -14.11 -31.11 2.05
CA ARG A 354 -14.02 -32.53 2.38
C ARG A 354 -14.24 -33.36 1.14
N GLU A 355 -13.56 -34.50 1.08
CA GLU A 355 -13.84 -35.52 0.07
C GLU A 355 -15.03 -36.37 0.55
N VAL A 356 -16.17 -36.25 -0.12
CA VAL A 356 -17.41 -36.95 0.23
C VAL A 356 -17.91 -37.72 -0.99
N GLU A 357 -18.44 -38.91 -0.78
CA GLU A 357 -19.10 -39.69 -1.82
C GLU A 357 -20.55 -39.22 -2.01
N GLU A 358 -20.90 -38.82 -3.22
CA GLU A 358 -22.24 -38.38 -3.56
C GLU A 358 -23.17 -39.60 -3.73
N ILE A 359 -24.28 -39.61 -2.98
CA ILE A 359 -25.20 -40.76 -2.87
C ILE A 359 -25.81 -41.16 -4.23
N GLU A 360 -26.04 -40.19 -5.13
CA GLU A 360 -26.66 -40.43 -6.42
C GLU A 360 -25.69 -40.93 -7.50
N SER A 361 -24.44 -40.46 -7.47
CA SER A 361 -23.46 -40.70 -8.54
C SER A 361 -22.37 -41.71 -8.18
N GLN A 362 -22.25 -42.10 -6.90
CA GLN A 362 -21.15 -42.91 -6.33
C GLN A 362 -19.76 -42.36 -6.69
N LYS A 363 -19.66 -41.04 -6.90
CA LYS A 363 -18.40 -40.36 -7.19
C LYS A 363 -17.98 -39.52 -5.99
N LEU A 364 -16.68 -39.50 -5.73
CA LEU A 364 -16.11 -38.58 -4.76
C LEU A 364 -16.12 -37.15 -5.31
N VAL A 365 -16.71 -36.24 -4.54
CA VAL A 365 -16.85 -34.82 -4.86
C VAL A 365 -16.22 -33.95 -3.79
N TYR A 366 -15.87 -32.72 -4.18
CA TYR A 366 -15.50 -31.65 -3.24
C TYR A 366 -16.77 -31.16 -2.52
N HIS A 367 -16.85 -31.36 -1.21
CA HIS A 367 -17.94 -30.81 -0.37
C HIS A 367 -17.40 -29.67 0.51
N SER A 368 -17.95 -28.46 0.38
CA SER A 368 -17.48 -27.31 1.16
C SER A 368 -17.73 -27.51 2.64
N ALA A 369 -16.71 -27.29 3.47
CA ALA A 369 -16.83 -27.37 4.94
C ALA A 369 -17.35 -26.06 5.57
N THR A 370 -17.51 -25.01 4.77
CA THR A 370 -18.02 -23.69 5.17
C THR A 370 -19.50 -23.53 4.83
N SER A 371 -20.20 -22.62 5.51
CA SER A 371 -21.62 -22.31 5.27
C SER A 371 -21.91 -21.78 3.86
N SER A 372 -20.94 -21.10 3.23
CA SER A 372 -20.99 -20.72 1.82
C SER A 372 -20.34 -21.79 0.94
N ALA A 373 -21.00 -22.16 -0.16
CA ALA A 373 -20.44 -23.05 -1.16
C ALA A 373 -19.26 -22.39 -1.89
N GLY A 374 -18.08 -23.02 -1.82
CA GLY A 374 -16.89 -22.58 -2.53
C GLY A 374 -16.91 -22.94 -4.02
N PRO A 375 -15.97 -22.42 -4.83
CA PRO A 375 -15.96 -22.62 -6.28
C PRO A 375 -15.94 -24.08 -6.76
N LEU A 376 -15.40 -25.00 -5.96
CA LEU A 376 -15.31 -26.42 -6.31
C LEU A 376 -16.43 -27.28 -5.70
N HIS A 377 -17.41 -26.69 -4.99
CA HIS A 377 -18.49 -27.46 -4.38
C HIS A 377 -19.24 -28.32 -5.40
N GLY A 378 -19.40 -29.62 -5.13
CA GLY A 378 -20.08 -30.58 -6.02
C GLY A 378 -19.27 -31.00 -7.25
N VAL A 379 -18.04 -30.50 -7.43
CA VAL A 379 -17.18 -30.93 -8.54
C VAL A 379 -16.57 -32.30 -8.21
N ALA A 380 -16.58 -33.23 -9.17
CA ALA A 380 -15.96 -34.55 -9.00
C ALA A 380 -14.44 -34.45 -8.88
N LEU A 381 -13.83 -35.23 -7.98
CA LEU A 381 -12.38 -35.18 -7.70
C LEU A 381 -11.52 -35.60 -8.89
N ASN A 382 -12.04 -36.32 -9.87
CA ASN A 382 -11.29 -36.75 -11.06
C ASN A 382 -11.43 -35.80 -12.26
N ASN A 383 -12.20 -34.72 -12.13
CA ASN A 383 -12.38 -33.76 -13.22
C ASN A 383 -11.07 -32.99 -13.51
N PRO A 384 -10.72 -32.78 -14.80
CA PRO A 384 -9.63 -31.91 -15.19
C PRO A 384 -9.78 -30.48 -14.68
N TYR A 385 -8.66 -29.81 -14.40
CA TYR A 385 -8.67 -28.39 -14.11
C TYR A 385 -9.23 -27.62 -15.31
N GLN A 386 -10.00 -26.57 -15.00
CA GLN A 386 -10.59 -25.72 -16.01
C GLN A 386 -9.52 -24.82 -16.66
N PRO A 387 -9.75 -24.37 -17.92
CA PRO A 387 -8.98 -23.31 -18.53
C PRO A 387 -9.02 -22.03 -17.68
N LEU A 388 -8.01 -21.16 -17.84
CA LEU A 388 -7.96 -19.89 -17.13
C LEU A 388 -9.19 -19.03 -17.48
N SER A 389 -9.83 -18.46 -16.47
CA SER A 389 -10.94 -17.53 -16.65
C SER A 389 -10.44 -16.19 -17.23
N VAL A 390 -11.37 -15.37 -17.72
CA VAL A 390 -11.04 -14.00 -18.19
C VAL A 390 -10.39 -13.18 -17.07
N ILE A 391 -10.85 -13.36 -15.83
CA ILE A 391 -10.29 -12.66 -14.66
C ILE A 391 -8.86 -13.11 -14.40
N ASP A 392 -8.55 -14.41 -14.52
CA ASP A 392 -7.19 -14.92 -14.33
C ASP A 392 -6.22 -14.34 -15.37
N LEU A 393 -6.68 -14.23 -16.62
CA LEU A 393 -5.91 -13.58 -17.69
C LEU A 393 -5.68 -12.09 -17.41
N LYS A 394 -6.71 -11.38 -16.93
CA LYS A 394 -6.59 -9.97 -16.52
C LYS A 394 -5.65 -9.79 -15.33
N ARG A 395 -5.73 -10.65 -14.30
CA ARG A 395 -4.78 -10.66 -13.17
C ARG A 395 -3.35 -10.91 -13.62
N CYS A 396 -3.14 -11.87 -14.53
CA CYS A 396 -1.82 -12.11 -15.11
C CYS A 396 -1.29 -10.87 -15.86
N SER A 397 -2.14 -10.20 -16.64
CA SER A 397 -1.79 -8.95 -17.34
C SER A 397 -1.44 -7.81 -16.37
N ALA A 398 -2.22 -7.62 -15.31
CA ALA A 398 -1.94 -6.63 -14.26
C ALA A 398 -0.61 -6.91 -13.55
N ARG A 399 -0.34 -8.17 -13.19
CA ARG A 399 0.93 -8.60 -12.58
C ARG A 399 2.13 -8.37 -13.49
N ASN A 400 2.00 -8.60 -14.80
CA ASN A 400 3.05 -8.28 -15.76
C ASN A 400 3.35 -6.77 -15.83
N ASN A 401 2.37 -5.93 -15.52
CA ASN A 401 2.53 -4.49 -15.34
C ASN A 401 2.88 -4.11 -13.89
N ARG A 402 3.18 -5.09 -13.03
CA ARG A 402 3.60 -4.95 -11.62
C ARG A 402 2.58 -4.24 -10.72
N THR A 403 1.28 -4.39 -11.01
CA THR A 403 0.17 -3.81 -10.23
C THR A 403 -0.85 -4.88 -9.88
N THR A 404 -1.64 -4.62 -8.84
CA THR A 404 -2.87 -5.37 -8.52
C THR A 404 -3.94 -5.11 -9.59
N TYR A 405 -4.73 -6.13 -9.93
CA TYR A 405 -5.87 -5.96 -10.83
C TYR A 405 -6.96 -5.11 -10.16
N CYS A 406 -7.57 -4.18 -10.90
CA CYS A 406 -8.42 -3.13 -10.31
C CYS A 406 -9.57 -3.68 -9.42
N TYR A 407 -10.21 -4.79 -9.81
CA TYR A 407 -11.30 -5.40 -9.02
C TYR A 407 -10.84 -6.13 -7.76
N ASP A 408 -9.54 -6.31 -7.55
CA ASP A 408 -8.99 -6.95 -6.34
C ASP A 408 -8.68 -5.92 -5.23
N PHE A 409 -8.74 -4.61 -5.52
CA PHE A 409 -8.55 -3.57 -4.50
C PHE A 409 -9.58 -3.57 -3.37
N PRO A 410 -10.89 -3.77 -3.58
CA PRO A 410 -11.85 -3.90 -2.49
C PRO A 410 -11.44 -4.95 -1.44
N LEU A 411 -10.86 -6.08 -1.87
CA LEU A 411 -10.32 -7.10 -0.97
C LEU A 411 -9.06 -6.62 -0.23
N ALA A 412 -8.21 -5.84 -0.88
CA ALA A 412 -7.05 -5.21 -0.23
C ALA A 412 -7.49 -4.20 0.85
N PHE A 413 -8.53 -3.40 0.59
CA PHE A 413 -9.14 -2.50 1.59
C PHE A 413 -9.72 -3.28 2.78
N GLU A 414 -10.48 -4.34 2.52
CA GLU A 414 -11.01 -5.24 3.57
C GLU A 414 -9.88 -5.81 4.44
N THR A 415 -8.82 -6.33 3.81
CA THR A 415 -7.69 -6.94 4.52
C THR A 415 -6.91 -5.91 5.36
N ALA A 416 -6.62 -4.74 4.80
CA ALA A 416 -5.93 -3.67 5.52
C ALA A 416 -6.77 -3.16 6.70
N LEU A 417 -8.09 -3.11 6.55
CA LEU A 417 -9.00 -2.68 7.59
C LEU A 417 -9.11 -3.71 8.73
N GLN A 418 -9.16 -5.00 8.40
CA GLN A 418 -9.07 -6.10 9.39
C GLN A 418 -7.80 -5.97 10.24
N LYS A 419 -6.64 -5.74 9.60
CA LYS A 419 -5.36 -5.49 10.31
C LYS A 419 -5.45 -4.25 11.20
N SER A 420 -6.08 -3.17 10.72
CA SER A 420 -6.24 -1.94 11.52
C SER A 420 -7.12 -2.14 12.77
N TRP A 421 -8.15 -2.98 12.71
CA TRP A 421 -8.97 -3.32 13.88
C TRP A 421 -8.20 -4.18 14.89
N GLN A 422 -7.40 -5.14 14.42
CA GLN A 422 -6.54 -5.97 15.26
C GLN A 422 -5.53 -5.14 16.06
N SER A 423 -4.88 -4.16 15.40
CA SER A 423 -3.89 -3.29 16.06
C SER A 423 -4.47 -2.36 17.12
N ASN A 424 -5.76 -2.00 17.03
CA ASN A 424 -6.40 -1.06 17.97
C ASN A 424 -6.96 -1.73 19.25
N GLY A 425 -6.61 -3.00 19.51
CA GLY A 425 -6.90 -3.68 20.78
C GLY A 425 -8.39 -3.84 21.11
N SER A 426 -9.27 -3.66 20.12
CA SER A 426 -10.70 -3.91 20.27
C SER A 426 -10.92 -5.42 20.21
N THR A 427 -10.83 -6.09 21.35
CA THR A 427 -11.48 -7.39 21.55
C THR A 427 -13.00 -7.17 21.46
N VAL A 428 -13.49 -6.97 20.24
CA VAL A 428 -14.85 -7.37 19.91
C VAL A 428 -14.87 -8.84 20.25
N SER A 429 -15.67 -9.21 21.25
CA SER A 429 -15.70 -10.53 21.87
C SER A 429 -15.44 -11.65 20.84
N GLU A 430 -14.39 -12.46 21.08
CA GLU A 430 -13.82 -13.49 20.19
C GLU A 430 -14.84 -14.49 19.61
N GLY A 431 -16.10 -14.47 20.07
CA GLY A 431 -17.18 -15.30 19.54
C GLY A 431 -17.77 -14.87 18.19
N ASN A 432 -17.39 -13.72 17.61
CA ASN A 432 -18.04 -13.19 16.38
C ASN A 432 -17.09 -12.62 15.31
N GLU A 433 -15.78 -12.85 15.41
CA GLU A 433 -14.78 -12.30 14.47
C GLU A 433 -14.92 -12.83 13.03
N ASN A 434 -15.47 -14.03 12.85
CA ASN A 434 -15.44 -14.73 11.55
C ASN A 434 -16.54 -14.34 10.54
N SER A 435 -17.42 -13.37 10.86
CA SER A 435 -18.59 -13.04 10.04
C SER A 435 -18.80 -11.56 9.71
N LYS A 436 -17.98 -10.64 10.24
CA LYS A 436 -18.22 -9.20 10.05
C LYS A 436 -17.45 -8.69 8.83
N SER A 437 -18.16 -8.40 7.73
CA SER A 437 -17.60 -7.69 6.58
C SER A 437 -17.37 -6.22 6.98
N TYR A 438 -16.14 -5.73 6.80
CA TYR A 438 -15.78 -4.36 7.16
C TYR A 438 -15.97 -3.37 6.01
N VAL A 439 -15.96 -3.86 4.77
CA VAL A 439 -16.07 -3.09 3.53
C VAL A 439 -17.19 -3.65 2.66
N LYS A 440 -18.16 -2.80 2.34
CA LYS A 440 -19.14 -3.05 1.29
C LYS A 440 -18.85 -2.14 0.11
N ALA A 441 -18.37 -2.72 -0.99
CA ALA A 441 -18.07 -2.00 -2.22
C ALA A 441 -19.22 -2.16 -3.23
N THR A 442 -19.83 -1.05 -3.64
CA THR A 442 -20.87 -1.02 -4.68
C THR A 442 -20.29 -0.34 -5.92
N GLU A 443 -20.27 -1.02 -7.07
CA GLU A 443 -19.69 -0.49 -8.31
C GLU A 443 -20.55 0.66 -8.87
N LEU A 444 -19.91 1.68 -9.43
CA LEU A 444 -20.54 2.77 -10.17
C LEU A 444 -20.36 2.54 -11.66
N VAL A 445 -21.46 2.67 -12.42
CA VAL A 445 -21.46 2.53 -13.89
C VAL A 445 -22.25 3.66 -14.51
N PHE A 446 -22.04 3.96 -15.79
CA PHE A 446 -22.96 4.82 -16.53
C PHE A 446 -24.38 4.22 -16.53
N ALA A 447 -25.39 5.08 -16.39
CA ALA A 447 -26.78 4.67 -16.49
C ALA A 447 -27.12 4.05 -17.85
N GLU A 448 -26.40 4.47 -18.89
CA GLU A 448 -26.53 3.96 -20.25
C GLU A 448 -25.28 3.18 -20.67
N LYS A 449 -25.46 2.07 -21.40
CA LYS A 449 -24.36 1.18 -21.83
C LYS A 449 -23.28 1.88 -22.66
N HIS A 450 -23.64 2.91 -23.42
CA HIS A 450 -22.71 3.70 -24.23
C HIS A 450 -22.56 5.12 -23.69
N GLY A 451 -22.62 5.27 -22.35
CA GLY A 451 -22.48 6.56 -21.69
C GLY A 451 -21.26 7.35 -22.12
N SER A 452 -21.47 8.67 -22.20
CA SER A 452 -20.52 9.70 -22.59
C SER A 452 -20.71 10.94 -21.70
N TRP A 453 -20.11 12.08 -22.08
CA TRP A 453 -20.25 13.35 -21.34
C TRP A 453 -21.70 13.69 -20.99
N GLY A 454 -21.97 14.00 -19.73
CA GLY A 454 -23.31 14.31 -19.22
C GLY A 454 -24.19 13.10 -18.89
N THR A 455 -23.74 11.87 -19.15
CA THR A 455 -24.47 10.66 -18.74
C THR A 455 -24.33 10.45 -17.22
N PRO A 456 -25.43 10.32 -16.45
CA PRO A 456 -25.34 10.09 -15.02
C PRO A 456 -24.78 8.71 -14.69
N ILE A 457 -24.18 8.58 -13.51
CA ILE A 457 -23.70 7.30 -12.96
C ILE A 457 -24.67 6.75 -11.92
N ILE A 458 -24.80 5.42 -11.88
CA ILE A 458 -25.68 4.69 -10.97
C ILE A 458 -24.91 3.57 -10.26
N PRO A 459 -25.29 3.21 -9.02
CA PRO A 459 -24.77 2.03 -8.35
C PRO A 459 -25.30 0.76 -9.03
N MET A 460 -24.43 -0.25 -9.21
CA MET A 460 -24.76 -1.54 -9.82
C MET A 460 -24.03 -2.68 -9.12
N GLU A 461 -24.74 -3.80 -8.91
CA GLU A 461 -24.13 -5.07 -8.50
C GLU A 461 -23.97 -5.97 -9.73
N ARG A 462 -22.73 -6.19 -10.17
CA ARG A 462 -22.40 -7.06 -11.31
C ARG A 462 -21.12 -7.88 -11.05
N PRO A 463 -20.91 -9.01 -11.75
CA PRO A 463 -19.66 -9.78 -11.64
C PRO A 463 -18.43 -8.96 -12.04
N ALA A 464 -17.32 -9.19 -11.34
CA ALA A 464 -16.05 -8.50 -11.56
C ALA A 464 -15.50 -8.71 -12.98
N GLY A 465 -14.84 -7.68 -13.51
CA GLY A 465 -14.14 -7.73 -14.80
C GLY A 465 -15.00 -7.61 -16.05
N LEU A 466 -16.29 -7.31 -15.91
CA LEU A 466 -17.24 -7.04 -17.00
C LEU A 466 -17.33 -5.56 -17.39
N ASN A 467 -16.35 -4.73 -17.00
CA ASN A 467 -16.25 -3.35 -17.43
C ASN A 467 -16.06 -3.23 -18.95
N ASP A 468 -16.81 -2.30 -19.55
CA ASP A 468 -16.78 -1.95 -20.97
C ASP A 468 -15.98 -0.65 -21.25
N ILE A 469 -15.47 -0.03 -20.19
CA ILE A 469 -14.60 1.15 -20.20
C ILE A 469 -13.32 0.87 -19.41
N GLY A 470 -12.23 1.55 -19.74
CA GLY A 470 -10.92 1.40 -19.08
C GLY A 470 -10.81 2.04 -17.68
N MET A 471 -11.93 2.34 -17.04
CA MET A 471 -12.02 2.97 -15.73
C MET A 471 -13.14 2.32 -14.92
N VAL A 472 -12.90 2.08 -13.64
CA VAL A 472 -13.89 1.51 -12.70
C VAL A 472 -13.95 2.36 -11.44
N ALA A 473 -15.11 2.43 -10.80
CA ALA A 473 -15.26 3.16 -9.56
C ALA A 473 -16.22 2.45 -8.61
N TRP A 474 -16.05 2.68 -7.31
CA TRP A 474 -16.90 2.15 -6.26
C TRP A 474 -17.26 3.23 -5.24
N ILE A 475 -18.49 3.16 -4.73
CA ILE A 475 -18.80 3.71 -3.41
C ILE A 475 -18.51 2.60 -2.40
N MET A 476 -17.57 2.85 -1.50
CA MET A 476 -17.20 1.92 -0.44
C MET A 476 -17.75 2.41 0.89
N GLU A 477 -18.58 1.59 1.53
CA GLU A 477 -19.00 1.75 2.92
C GLU A 477 -18.07 0.94 3.81
N MET A 478 -17.33 1.62 4.68
CA MET A 478 -16.28 1.02 5.50
C MET A 478 -16.52 1.25 6.98
N SER A 479 -16.52 0.19 7.79
CA SER A 479 -16.53 0.27 9.25
C SER A 479 -15.09 0.43 9.76
N THR A 480 -14.67 1.67 10.01
CA THR A 480 -13.31 1.97 10.50
C THR A 480 -13.26 2.18 12.02
N PRO A 481 -12.10 2.02 12.68
CA PRO A 481 -12.01 2.23 14.14
C PRO A 481 -12.52 3.59 14.60
N GLU A 482 -12.31 4.63 13.80
CA GLU A 482 -12.77 5.99 14.06
C GLU A 482 -14.24 6.24 13.67
N PHE A 483 -14.80 5.45 12.75
CA PHE A 483 -16.23 5.45 12.40
C PHE A 483 -16.81 4.02 12.42
N PRO A 484 -17.04 3.41 13.60
CA PRO A 484 -17.50 2.02 13.70
C PRO A 484 -18.89 1.76 13.09
N ASN A 485 -19.69 2.82 12.94
CA ASN A 485 -21.02 2.77 12.29
C ASN A 485 -20.94 2.90 10.77
N GLY A 486 -19.74 3.07 10.22
CA GLY A 486 -19.50 3.23 8.78
C GLY A 486 -19.10 4.65 8.39
N ARG A 487 -18.17 4.75 7.44
CA ARG A 487 -17.88 5.94 6.61
C ARG A 487 -17.97 5.58 5.14
N GLN A 488 -18.30 6.55 4.29
CA GLN A 488 -18.31 6.37 2.84
C GLN A 488 -17.09 7.03 2.20
N ILE A 489 -16.51 6.36 1.20
CA ILE A 489 -15.51 6.94 0.28
C ILE A 489 -15.84 6.56 -1.16
N ILE A 490 -15.30 7.31 -2.11
CA ILE A 490 -15.34 6.97 -3.53
C ILE A 490 -13.94 6.59 -3.97
N VAL A 491 -13.81 5.42 -4.61
CA VAL A 491 -12.55 4.93 -5.16
C VAL A 491 -12.70 4.81 -6.66
N VAL A 492 -11.80 5.42 -7.43
CA VAL A 492 -11.73 5.33 -8.89
C VAL A 492 -10.38 4.72 -9.31
N ALA A 493 -10.38 3.82 -10.27
CA ALA A 493 -9.18 3.09 -10.68
C ALA A 493 -9.14 2.86 -12.19
N ASN A 494 -7.95 3.03 -12.79
CA ASN A 494 -7.73 2.59 -14.16
C ASN A 494 -7.76 1.06 -14.25
N ASP A 495 -8.35 0.52 -15.31
CA ASP A 495 -8.12 -0.88 -15.70
C ASP A 495 -6.94 -0.95 -16.67
N ILE A 496 -5.73 -1.21 -16.15
CA ILE A 496 -4.51 -1.35 -16.97
C ILE A 496 -4.65 -2.47 -18.03
N THR A 497 -5.54 -3.43 -17.83
CA THR A 497 -5.76 -4.55 -18.75
C THR A 497 -6.62 -4.15 -19.96
N PHE A 498 -7.32 -3.01 -19.87
CA PHE A 498 -8.13 -2.45 -20.94
C PHE A 498 -7.36 -1.34 -21.65
N ARG A 499 -6.90 -1.61 -22.89
CA ARG A 499 -6.14 -0.64 -23.71
C ARG A 499 -5.01 0.06 -22.93
N ALA A 500 -4.25 -0.71 -22.14
CA ALA A 500 -3.16 -0.24 -21.28
C ALA A 500 -3.54 0.82 -20.23
N GLY A 501 -4.82 0.89 -19.84
CA GLY A 501 -5.34 1.92 -18.93
C GLY A 501 -5.32 3.33 -19.52
N SER A 502 -5.35 3.46 -20.85
CA SER A 502 -5.34 4.76 -21.53
C SER A 502 -6.64 5.53 -21.36
N PHE A 503 -6.52 6.83 -21.16
CA PHE A 503 -7.62 7.79 -21.07
C PHE A 503 -8.17 8.11 -22.47
N GLY A 504 -9.33 7.53 -22.79
CA GLY A 504 -10.13 7.95 -23.95
C GLY A 504 -11.37 8.74 -23.51
N PRO A 505 -12.22 9.19 -24.44
CA PRO A 505 -13.25 10.19 -24.12
C PRO A 505 -14.31 9.65 -23.15
N ARG A 506 -14.60 8.35 -23.21
CA ARG A 506 -15.51 7.68 -22.26
C ARG A 506 -14.88 7.52 -20.87
N GLU A 507 -13.59 7.20 -20.80
CA GLU A 507 -12.87 7.12 -19.53
C GLU A 507 -12.76 8.49 -18.86
N ASP A 508 -12.52 9.55 -19.65
CA ASP A 508 -12.47 10.94 -19.19
C ASP A 508 -13.84 11.39 -18.65
N ALA A 509 -14.91 11.18 -19.42
CA ALA A 509 -16.27 11.50 -19.00
C ALA A 509 -16.67 10.77 -17.71
N PHE A 510 -16.27 9.50 -17.57
CA PHE A 510 -16.56 8.71 -16.37
C PHE A 510 -15.80 9.25 -15.15
N PHE A 511 -14.50 9.53 -15.30
CA PHE A 511 -13.68 10.08 -14.23
C PHE A 511 -14.19 11.45 -13.77
N GLU A 512 -14.57 12.32 -14.70
CA GLU A 512 -15.17 13.63 -14.39
C GLU A 512 -16.47 13.44 -13.59
N THR A 513 -17.38 12.59 -14.05
CA THR A 513 -18.68 12.39 -13.40
C THR A 513 -18.54 11.81 -12.00
N VAL A 514 -17.60 10.85 -11.81
CA VAL A 514 -17.27 10.30 -10.48
C VAL A 514 -16.68 11.38 -9.56
N THR A 515 -15.80 12.23 -10.10
CA THR A 515 -15.19 13.34 -9.36
C THR A 515 -16.26 14.36 -8.93
N ASN A 516 -17.20 14.68 -9.82
CA ASN A 516 -18.31 15.59 -9.52
C ASN A 516 -19.22 15.01 -8.43
N LEU A 517 -19.55 13.72 -8.50
CA LEU A 517 -20.31 13.03 -7.45
C LEU A 517 -19.61 13.13 -6.07
N ALA A 518 -18.29 12.96 -6.04
CA ALA A 518 -17.51 13.10 -4.81
C ALA A 518 -17.55 14.52 -4.23
N CYS A 519 -17.49 15.54 -5.09
CA CYS A 519 -17.61 16.94 -4.69
C CYS A 519 -19.01 17.28 -4.19
N GLU A 520 -20.05 16.87 -4.92
CA GLU A 520 -21.46 17.07 -4.55
C GLU A 520 -21.80 16.45 -3.19
N ARG A 521 -21.31 15.23 -2.94
CA ARG A 521 -21.51 14.52 -1.66
C ARG A 521 -20.48 14.88 -0.59
N LYS A 522 -19.43 15.64 -0.94
CA LYS A 522 -18.28 15.99 -0.09
C LYS A 522 -17.57 14.77 0.51
N LEU A 523 -17.54 13.66 -0.24
CA LEU A 523 -16.95 12.39 0.18
C LEU A 523 -15.49 12.29 -0.27
N PRO A 524 -14.58 11.72 0.54
CA PRO A 524 -13.21 11.44 0.14
C PRO A 524 -13.13 10.67 -1.19
N LEU A 525 -12.30 11.16 -2.11
CA LEU A 525 -12.05 10.60 -3.43
C LEU A 525 -10.62 10.04 -3.50
N ILE A 526 -10.53 8.72 -3.71
CA ILE A 526 -9.27 8.00 -3.83
C ILE A 526 -9.07 7.57 -5.29
N TYR A 527 -7.98 7.99 -5.91
CA TYR A 527 -7.62 7.59 -7.27
C TYR A 527 -6.47 6.58 -7.27
N LEU A 528 -6.73 5.36 -7.75
CA LEU A 528 -5.75 4.29 -7.94
C LEU A 528 -5.18 4.37 -9.36
N ALA A 529 -3.99 4.94 -9.49
CA ALA A 529 -3.38 5.29 -10.76
C ALA A 529 -2.50 4.16 -11.34
N ALA A 530 -2.89 3.65 -12.50
CA ALA A 530 -2.12 2.71 -13.32
C ALA A 530 -2.53 2.86 -14.80
N ASN A 531 -1.85 3.73 -15.54
CA ASN A 531 -2.27 4.16 -16.88
C ASN A 531 -1.08 4.39 -17.84
N SER A 532 -1.41 4.64 -19.11
CA SER A 532 -0.46 5.03 -20.15
C SER A 532 -0.72 6.42 -20.71
N GLY A 533 -1.40 7.29 -19.95
CA GLY A 533 -1.80 8.63 -20.39
C GLY A 533 -2.98 8.63 -21.37
N ALA A 534 -3.09 9.70 -22.16
CA ALA A 534 -4.14 9.83 -23.18
C ALA A 534 -4.03 8.72 -24.23
N ARG A 535 -5.18 8.24 -24.71
CA ARG A 535 -5.24 7.25 -25.77
C ARG A 535 -4.66 7.83 -27.06
N ILE A 536 -4.01 6.96 -27.83
CA ILE A 536 -3.46 7.27 -29.14
C ILE A 536 -3.98 6.25 -30.14
N GLY A 537 -4.26 6.69 -31.36
CA GLY A 537 -4.75 5.83 -32.43
C GLY A 537 -4.47 6.41 -33.81
N ILE A 538 -4.63 5.56 -34.82
CA ILE A 538 -4.59 5.92 -36.25
C ILE A 538 -5.82 5.26 -36.88
N ALA A 539 -6.46 5.92 -37.85
CA ALA A 539 -7.61 5.37 -38.57
C ALA A 539 -7.21 4.15 -39.42
N ASP A 540 -7.41 2.95 -38.88
CA ASP A 540 -7.02 1.69 -39.53
C ASP A 540 -7.78 1.46 -40.84
N GLU A 541 -9.03 1.92 -40.94
CA GLU A 541 -9.82 1.83 -42.17
C GLU A 541 -9.19 2.65 -43.31
N VAL A 542 -8.63 3.83 -43.01
CA VAL A 542 -7.92 4.65 -44.01
C VAL A 542 -6.57 4.04 -44.32
N LYS A 543 -5.84 3.60 -43.28
CA LYS A 543 -4.54 2.91 -43.41
C LYS A 543 -4.61 1.68 -44.33
N SER A 544 -5.74 0.98 -44.33
CA SER A 544 -5.93 -0.25 -45.11
C SER A 544 -6.09 -0.04 -46.61
N CYS A 545 -6.48 1.17 -47.06
CA CYS A 545 -6.87 1.40 -48.45
C CYS A 545 -6.31 2.67 -49.10
N PHE A 546 -5.56 3.52 -48.40
CA PHE A 546 -4.94 4.68 -49.03
C PHE A 546 -3.96 4.27 -50.13
N ARG A 547 -3.87 5.10 -51.17
CA ARG A 547 -2.91 4.99 -52.26
C ARG A 547 -1.99 6.20 -52.28
N VAL A 548 -0.86 6.05 -52.94
CA VAL A 548 0.18 7.10 -53.02
C VAL A 548 0.24 7.62 -54.45
N GLY A 549 0.10 8.93 -54.62
CA GLY A 549 0.40 9.60 -55.88
C GLY A 549 1.89 9.82 -55.97
N TRP A 550 2.62 8.89 -56.61
CA TRP A 550 4.07 8.99 -56.76
C TRP A 550 4.46 10.13 -57.70
N SER A 551 5.62 10.76 -57.46
CA SER A 551 6.17 11.73 -58.41
C SER A 551 6.54 11.07 -59.75
N ASP A 552 6.93 9.80 -59.69
CA ASP A 552 7.21 8.94 -60.84
C ASP A 552 6.75 7.51 -60.49
N GLU A 553 5.72 7.00 -61.17
CA GLU A 553 5.15 5.66 -60.93
C GLU A 553 6.17 4.54 -61.17
N GLY A 554 7.19 4.77 -62.01
CA GLY A 554 8.26 3.80 -62.27
C GLY A 554 9.39 3.79 -61.22
N SER A 555 9.49 4.85 -60.40
CA SER A 555 10.59 5.08 -59.45
C SER A 555 10.09 5.69 -58.13
N PRO A 556 9.45 4.90 -57.23
CA PRO A 556 8.90 5.39 -55.95
C PRO A 556 9.92 6.08 -55.04
N GLU A 557 11.20 5.74 -55.16
CA GLU A 557 12.31 6.35 -54.41
C GLU A 557 12.50 7.85 -54.71
N ARG A 558 11.92 8.36 -55.81
CA ARG A 558 11.91 9.79 -56.16
C ARG A 558 10.91 10.60 -55.33
N GLY A 559 10.14 9.93 -54.46
CA GLY A 559 9.18 10.55 -53.56
C GLY A 559 7.75 10.55 -54.11
N PHE A 560 6.86 11.11 -53.30
CA PHE A 560 5.42 11.18 -53.57
C PHE A 560 4.91 12.62 -53.48
N GLN A 561 3.76 12.87 -54.11
CA GLN A 561 3.11 14.19 -54.11
C GLN A 561 1.96 14.26 -53.11
N TYR A 562 1.14 13.20 -53.03
CA TYR A 562 -0.06 13.16 -52.18
C TYR A 562 -0.47 11.73 -51.85
N ILE A 563 -1.40 11.60 -50.90
CA ILE A 563 -2.09 10.37 -50.57
C ILE A 563 -3.55 10.52 -51.02
N TYR A 564 -4.11 9.48 -51.65
CA TYR A 564 -5.46 9.53 -52.20
C TYR A 564 -6.23 8.22 -52.00
N LEU A 565 -7.54 8.27 -52.23
CA LEU A 565 -8.43 7.12 -52.30
C LEU A 565 -8.98 6.96 -53.72
N THR A 566 -9.30 5.73 -54.09
CA THR A 566 -10.09 5.47 -55.29
C THR A 566 -11.52 5.97 -55.10
N GLU A 567 -12.27 6.15 -56.18
CA GLU A 567 -13.68 6.53 -56.09
C GLU A 567 -14.52 5.52 -55.30
N GLU A 568 -14.21 4.22 -55.43
CA GLU A 568 -14.86 3.15 -54.67
C GLU A 568 -14.50 3.20 -53.17
N ASP A 569 -13.23 3.36 -52.84
CA ASP A 569 -12.77 3.43 -51.45
C ASP A 569 -13.30 4.71 -50.77
N TYR A 570 -13.28 5.84 -51.46
CA TYR A 570 -13.85 7.09 -50.94
C TYR A 570 -15.36 6.94 -50.68
N ALA A 571 -16.12 6.33 -51.59
CA ALA A 571 -17.54 6.07 -51.35
C ALA A 571 -17.78 5.22 -50.10
N ARG A 572 -16.87 4.29 -49.77
CA ARG A 572 -16.95 3.42 -48.58
C ARG A 572 -16.61 4.14 -47.27
N ILE A 573 -15.62 5.04 -47.27
CA ILE A 573 -15.07 5.66 -46.04
C ILE A 573 -15.11 7.19 -46.05
N SER A 574 -15.99 7.79 -46.84
CA SER A 574 -16.12 9.26 -46.98
C SER A 574 -16.35 10.00 -45.65
N SER A 575 -16.96 9.37 -44.65
CA SER A 575 -17.11 9.95 -43.31
C SER A 575 -15.82 10.00 -42.48
N SER A 576 -14.84 9.16 -42.81
CA SER A 576 -13.56 9.05 -42.08
C SER A 576 -12.49 10.00 -42.60
N VAL A 577 -12.73 10.69 -43.72
CA VAL A 577 -11.75 11.57 -44.37
C VAL A 577 -12.39 12.84 -44.90
N ILE A 578 -11.63 13.93 -44.88
CA ILE A 578 -11.91 15.13 -45.67
C ILE A 578 -11.01 15.04 -46.89
N ALA A 579 -11.60 15.00 -48.08
CA ALA A 579 -10.89 14.80 -49.32
C ALA A 579 -11.54 15.58 -50.47
N HIS A 580 -10.74 15.97 -51.47
CA HIS A 580 -11.22 16.61 -52.69
C HIS A 580 -10.91 15.76 -53.93
N LYS A 581 -11.78 15.87 -54.94
CA LYS A 581 -11.66 15.11 -56.19
C LYS A 581 -10.64 15.77 -57.13
N LEU A 582 -9.70 14.98 -57.62
CA LEU A 582 -8.76 15.30 -58.70
C LEU A 582 -8.99 14.34 -59.88
N GLU A 583 -9.07 14.86 -61.09
CA GLU A 583 -9.13 14.07 -62.31
C GLU A 583 -7.82 14.28 -63.08
N LEU A 584 -7.13 13.18 -63.40
CA LEU A 584 -5.88 13.22 -64.16
C LEU A 584 -6.15 13.28 -65.67
N ASP A 585 -5.15 13.72 -66.45
CA ASP A 585 -5.20 13.72 -67.91
C ASP A 585 -5.45 12.33 -68.53
N SER A 586 -5.20 11.26 -67.75
CA SER A 586 -5.51 9.87 -68.09
C SER A 586 -6.99 9.48 -67.94
N GLY A 587 -7.83 10.35 -67.36
CA GLY A 587 -9.21 10.07 -66.99
C GLY A 587 -9.38 9.35 -65.64
N GLU A 588 -8.29 9.11 -64.90
CA GLU A 588 -8.35 8.50 -63.57
C GLU A 588 -8.82 9.53 -62.52
N ILE A 589 -9.83 9.15 -61.73
CA ILE A 589 -10.34 9.95 -60.62
C ILE A 589 -9.63 9.54 -59.32
N ARG A 590 -9.02 10.52 -58.65
CA ARG A 590 -8.33 10.37 -57.38
C ARG A 590 -8.95 11.28 -56.33
N TRP A 591 -9.35 10.74 -55.19
CA TRP A 591 -9.81 11.54 -54.04
C TRP A 591 -8.64 11.82 -53.12
N ILE A 592 -8.02 13.00 -53.25
CA ILE A 592 -6.86 13.40 -52.45
C ILE A 592 -7.31 13.63 -51.01
N ILE A 593 -6.65 12.97 -50.06
CA ILE A 593 -6.96 13.10 -48.64
C ILE A 593 -6.32 14.38 -48.11
N ASP A 594 -7.15 15.35 -47.72
CA ASP A 594 -6.72 16.58 -47.06
C ASP A 594 -6.57 16.38 -45.56
N SER A 595 -7.46 15.60 -44.95
CA SER A 595 -7.44 15.30 -43.51
C SER A 595 -8.09 13.96 -43.21
N VAL A 596 -7.60 13.31 -42.16
CA VAL A 596 -8.16 12.06 -41.64
C VAL A 596 -8.92 12.37 -40.35
N VAL A 597 -10.21 12.03 -40.32
CA VAL A 597 -11.09 12.16 -39.15
C VAL A 597 -11.13 10.84 -38.38
N GLY A 598 -11.26 9.72 -39.11
CA GLY A 598 -11.43 8.39 -38.54
C GLY A 598 -12.89 8.07 -38.18
N LYS A 599 -13.22 6.78 -38.21
CA LYS A 599 -14.56 6.28 -37.87
C LYS A 599 -14.77 6.15 -36.36
N GLU A 600 -13.71 5.78 -35.64
CA GLU A 600 -13.74 5.61 -34.19
C GLU A 600 -13.19 6.84 -33.48
N ASP A 601 -13.74 7.12 -32.30
CA ASP A 601 -13.29 8.17 -31.43
C ASP A 601 -12.08 7.72 -30.57
N GLY A 602 -11.31 8.69 -30.09
CA GLY A 602 -10.18 8.47 -29.19
C GLY A 602 -8.86 8.13 -29.89
N LEU A 603 -8.65 8.68 -31.08
CA LEU A 603 -7.42 8.64 -31.86
C LEU A 603 -6.45 9.78 -31.47
N GLY A 604 -6.97 10.97 -31.16
CA GLY A 604 -6.15 12.19 -30.98
C GLY A 604 -6.73 13.28 -30.09
N VAL A 605 -7.14 14.40 -30.70
CA VAL A 605 -7.41 15.69 -30.02
C VAL A 605 -8.61 15.65 -29.07
N GLU A 606 -9.58 14.79 -29.35
CA GLU A 606 -10.71 14.45 -28.49
C GLU A 606 -10.25 13.97 -27.09
N ASN A 607 -9.17 13.19 -27.01
CA ASN A 607 -8.62 12.69 -25.75
C ASN A 607 -7.91 13.81 -24.99
N ILE A 608 -7.31 14.76 -25.71
CA ILE A 608 -6.66 15.93 -25.10
C ILE A 608 -7.73 16.86 -24.52
N HIS A 609 -8.84 17.04 -25.24
CA HIS A 609 -10.00 17.79 -24.75
C HIS A 609 -10.59 17.16 -23.49
N GLY A 610 -10.79 15.84 -23.47
CA GLY A 610 -11.24 15.11 -22.28
C GLY A 610 -10.24 15.14 -21.12
N SER A 611 -8.95 15.00 -21.41
CA SER A 611 -7.87 15.15 -20.43
C SER A 611 -7.89 16.52 -19.73
N ALA A 612 -8.21 17.60 -20.46
CA ALA A 612 -8.33 18.94 -19.88
C ALA A 612 -9.54 19.04 -18.93
N ALA A 613 -10.67 18.42 -19.28
CA ALA A 613 -11.87 18.41 -18.44
C ALA A 613 -11.60 17.70 -17.10
N ILE A 614 -10.98 16.51 -17.12
CA ILE A 614 -10.65 15.78 -15.88
C ILE A 614 -9.57 16.49 -15.05
N ALA A 615 -8.61 17.16 -15.68
CA ALA A 615 -7.63 17.99 -14.96
C ALA A 615 -8.33 19.12 -14.20
N SER A 616 -9.27 19.81 -14.86
CA SER A 616 -10.05 20.88 -14.22
C SER A 616 -10.92 20.34 -13.07
N ALA A 617 -11.65 19.24 -13.30
CA ALA A 617 -12.50 18.63 -12.30
C ALA A 617 -11.71 18.15 -11.07
N TYR A 618 -10.56 17.50 -11.26
CA TYR A 618 -9.74 17.01 -10.15
C TYR A 618 -9.02 18.12 -9.39
N SER A 619 -8.61 19.20 -10.09
CA SER A 619 -8.09 20.42 -9.48
C SER A 619 -9.14 21.07 -8.55
N ARG A 620 -10.39 21.16 -9.02
CA ARG A 620 -11.52 21.63 -8.19
C ARG A 620 -11.79 20.67 -7.01
N ALA A 621 -11.69 19.36 -7.24
CA ALA A 621 -11.94 18.36 -6.21
C ALA A 621 -11.00 18.50 -5.00
N TYR A 622 -9.74 18.90 -5.19
CA TYR A 622 -8.83 19.18 -4.07
C TYR A 622 -9.35 20.29 -3.13
N GLU A 623 -10.12 21.24 -3.67
CA GLU A 623 -10.69 22.33 -2.89
C GLU A 623 -12.02 21.97 -2.21
N GLU A 624 -12.83 21.15 -2.86
CA GLU A 624 -14.21 20.83 -2.46
C GLU A 624 -14.36 19.48 -1.72
N THR A 625 -13.39 18.57 -1.87
CA THR A 625 -13.35 17.28 -1.19
C THR A 625 -11.93 16.87 -0.78
N PHE A 626 -11.79 15.75 -0.06
CA PHE A 626 -10.50 15.14 0.20
C PHE A 626 -10.09 14.29 -1.00
N THR A 627 -9.00 14.66 -1.67
CA THR A 627 -8.39 13.89 -2.76
C THR A 627 -7.13 13.19 -2.28
N LEU A 628 -6.91 11.95 -2.74
CA LEU A 628 -5.65 11.23 -2.57
C LEU A 628 -5.41 10.31 -3.78
N THR A 629 -4.22 10.40 -4.36
CA THR A 629 -3.78 9.55 -5.47
C THR A 629 -2.80 8.49 -4.98
N PHE A 630 -3.05 7.22 -5.31
CA PHE A 630 -2.12 6.13 -5.08
C PHE A 630 -1.59 5.58 -6.39
N VAL A 631 -0.28 5.73 -6.61
CA VAL A 631 0.42 5.26 -7.81
C VAL A 631 0.81 3.80 -7.61
N THR A 632 -0.12 2.92 -7.98
CA THR A 632 0.00 1.44 -7.89
C THR A 632 0.68 0.83 -9.12
N GLY A 633 0.60 1.52 -10.27
CA GLY A 633 1.30 1.16 -11.50
C GLY A 633 1.94 2.37 -12.16
N ARG A 634 2.62 2.15 -13.30
CA ARG A 634 3.14 3.25 -14.13
C ARG A 634 2.04 4.28 -14.40
N THR A 635 2.38 5.55 -14.27
CA THR A 635 1.43 6.66 -14.41
C THR A 635 2.03 7.71 -15.33
N VAL A 636 1.36 8.00 -16.45
CA VAL A 636 1.93 8.71 -17.60
C VAL A 636 1.08 9.89 -18.03
N GLY A 637 1.69 11.00 -18.44
CA GLY A 637 1.01 12.13 -19.09
C GLY A 637 -0.07 12.75 -18.21
N ILE A 638 -1.33 12.75 -18.65
CA ILE A 638 -2.45 13.26 -17.85
C ILE A 638 -2.57 12.55 -16.49
N GLY A 639 -2.28 11.26 -16.41
CA GLY A 639 -2.28 10.54 -15.13
C GLY A 639 -1.26 11.10 -14.13
N ALA A 640 -0.09 11.56 -14.61
CA ALA A 640 0.93 12.19 -13.78
C ALA A 640 0.48 13.59 -13.31
N TYR A 641 -0.22 14.34 -14.17
CA TYR A 641 -0.84 15.60 -13.77
C TYR A 641 -1.95 15.38 -12.75
N LEU A 642 -2.81 14.38 -12.90
CA LEU A 642 -3.82 14.05 -11.88
C LEU A 642 -3.19 13.72 -10.53
N ALA A 643 -2.08 12.97 -10.52
CA ALA A 643 -1.33 12.72 -9.29
C ALA A 643 -0.88 14.02 -8.61
N ARG A 644 -0.42 15.02 -9.39
CA ARG A 644 -0.04 16.33 -8.86
C ARG A 644 -1.24 17.22 -8.49
N LEU A 645 -2.30 17.23 -9.30
CA LEU A 645 -3.49 18.07 -9.10
C LEU A 645 -4.33 17.60 -7.91
N GLY A 646 -4.34 16.30 -7.62
CA GLY A 646 -4.89 15.76 -6.37
C GLY A 646 -4.04 16.07 -5.14
N ILE A 647 -2.85 16.62 -5.33
CA ILE A 647 -1.83 17.02 -4.35
C ILE A 647 -1.29 15.87 -3.50
N ARG A 648 -2.16 15.22 -2.71
CA ARG A 648 -1.80 14.12 -1.80
C ARG A 648 -1.50 12.87 -2.61
N CYS A 649 -0.23 12.43 -2.59
CA CYS A 649 0.22 11.32 -3.42
C CYS A 649 1.01 10.29 -2.61
N ILE A 650 0.62 9.01 -2.76
CA ILE A 650 1.37 7.85 -2.28
C ILE A 650 1.94 7.14 -3.50
N GLN A 651 3.23 6.80 -3.48
CA GLN A 651 3.92 6.15 -4.62
C GLN A 651 4.54 4.82 -4.21
N ARG A 652 4.34 3.79 -5.04
CA ARG A 652 5.11 2.55 -4.88
C ARG A 652 6.58 2.70 -5.26
N LEU A 653 7.46 2.00 -4.54
CA LEU A 653 8.90 2.10 -4.73
C LEU A 653 9.37 1.71 -6.13
N ASP A 654 8.64 0.82 -6.80
CA ASP A 654 8.97 0.26 -8.12
C ASP A 654 8.14 0.85 -9.27
N GLN A 655 7.35 1.91 -9.03
CA GLN A 655 6.45 2.50 -10.03
C GLN A 655 6.78 3.95 -10.36
N PRO A 656 6.85 4.34 -11.65
CA PRO A 656 7.21 5.70 -12.04
C PRO A 656 5.99 6.62 -12.28
N ILE A 657 6.14 7.90 -11.95
CA ILE A 657 5.28 9.01 -12.38
C ILE A 657 6.03 9.79 -13.46
N ILE A 658 5.59 9.74 -14.71
CA ILE A 658 6.34 10.35 -15.84
C ILE A 658 5.44 11.16 -16.77
N LEU A 659 5.99 12.18 -17.40
CA LEU A 659 5.32 12.88 -18.49
C LEU A 659 5.57 12.19 -19.83
N THR A 660 6.81 11.79 -20.08
CA THR A 660 7.27 11.22 -21.34
C THR A 660 8.12 9.97 -21.08
N GLY A 661 7.93 8.93 -21.91
CA GLY A 661 8.73 7.71 -21.83
C GLY A 661 10.21 7.97 -22.14
N PHE A 662 11.11 7.25 -21.46
CA PHE A 662 12.56 7.50 -21.58
C PHE A 662 13.08 7.27 -23.01
N SER A 663 12.50 6.30 -23.73
CA SER A 663 12.86 6.01 -25.12
C SER A 663 12.51 7.15 -26.07
N ALA A 664 11.45 7.91 -25.79
CA ALA A 664 11.09 9.08 -26.59
C ALA A 664 12.06 10.25 -26.33
N LEU A 665 12.50 10.43 -25.08
CA LEU A 665 13.53 11.42 -24.74
C LEU A 665 14.88 11.10 -25.40
N ASN A 666 15.29 9.84 -25.40
CA ASN A 666 16.53 9.42 -26.08
C ASN A 666 16.48 9.70 -27.59
N LYS A 667 15.32 9.45 -28.23
CA LYS A 667 15.11 9.79 -29.65
C LYS A 667 15.20 11.30 -29.89
N LEU A 668 14.59 12.11 -29.01
CA LEU A 668 14.65 13.57 -29.10
C LEU A 668 16.09 14.09 -28.95
N LEU A 669 16.87 13.51 -28.03
CA LEU A 669 18.25 13.89 -27.78
C LEU A 669 19.24 13.28 -28.79
N GLY A 670 18.79 12.36 -29.65
CA GLY A 670 19.62 11.67 -30.64
C GLY A 670 20.64 10.68 -30.05
N ARG A 671 20.54 10.35 -28.75
CA ARG A 671 21.46 9.45 -28.04
C ARG A 671 20.78 8.78 -26.85
N GLU A 672 21.30 7.63 -26.43
CA GLU A 672 20.79 6.87 -25.28
C GLU A 672 21.27 7.48 -23.96
N VAL A 673 20.49 8.44 -23.43
CA VAL A 673 20.79 9.11 -22.15
C VAL A 673 20.21 8.34 -20.97
N TYR A 674 18.94 7.96 -21.09
CA TYR A 674 18.18 7.29 -20.03
C TYR A 674 17.98 5.81 -20.35
N SER A 675 17.96 4.95 -19.32
CA SER A 675 17.79 3.50 -19.47
C SER A 675 16.49 2.96 -18.84
N SER A 676 15.81 3.76 -18.01
CA SER A 676 14.61 3.34 -17.30
C SER A 676 13.67 4.51 -16.99
N HIS A 677 12.37 4.24 -16.97
CA HIS A 677 11.36 5.19 -16.48
C HIS A 677 11.58 5.58 -15.02
N MET A 678 12.17 4.69 -14.20
CA MET A 678 12.45 4.97 -12.79
C MET A 678 13.51 6.06 -12.59
N GLN A 679 14.40 6.29 -13.56
CA GLN A 679 15.37 7.39 -13.50
C GLN A 679 14.71 8.77 -13.60
N LEU A 680 13.54 8.84 -14.25
CA LEU A 680 12.82 10.08 -14.50
C LEU A 680 11.70 10.31 -13.48
N GLY A 681 10.98 9.25 -13.13
CA GLY A 681 9.74 9.32 -12.37
C GLY A 681 9.68 8.48 -11.10
N GLY A 682 10.78 7.81 -10.73
CA GLY A 682 10.83 6.99 -9.52
C GLY A 682 10.83 7.82 -8.24
N PRO A 683 10.70 7.17 -7.06
CA PRO A 683 10.72 7.85 -5.76
C PRO A 683 11.97 8.69 -5.50
N LYS A 684 13.12 8.29 -6.06
CA LYS A 684 14.38 9.07 -5.97
C LYS A 684 14.26 10.48 -6.56
N ILE A 685 13.26 10.71 -7.41
CA ILE A 685 12.93 12.01 -7.99
C ILE A 685 11.69 12.59 -7.31
N MET A 686 10.59 11.83 -7.27
CA MET A 686 9.28 12.36 -6.88
C MET A 686 9.08 12.50 -5.36
N ALA A 687 9.74 11.66 -4.55
CA ALA A 687 9.72 11.80 -3.09
C ALA A 687 10.76 12.82 -2.59
N THR A 688 11.75 13.16 -3.41
CA THR A 688 12.82 14.12 -3.08
C THR A 688 12.54 15.54 -3.58
N ASN A 689 11.53 15.73 -4.42
CA ASN A 689 11.12 17.04 -4.96
C ASN A 689 9.77 17.55 -4.42
N GLY A 690 9.09 16.79 -3.56
CA GLY A 690 7.83 17.20 -2.93
C GLY A 690 6.55 16.88 -3.73
N VAL A 691 6.62 16.09 -4.80
CA VAL A 691 5.41 15.59 -5.49
C VAL A 691 4.74 14.48 -4.70
N VAL A 692 5.53 13.60 -4.06
CA VAL A 692 5.04 12.43 -3.33
C VAL A 692 5.19 12.64 -1.82
N HIS A 693 4.10 12.41 -1.10
CA HIS A 693 4.05 12.53 0.36
C HIS A 693 4.61 11.29 1.06
N LEU A 694 4.28 10.09 0.54
CA LEU A 694 4.66 8.80 1.12
C LEU A 694 5.10 7.82 0.04
N THR A 695 6.09 6.99 0.37
CA THR A 695 6.52 5.87 -0.47
C THR A 695 6.20 4.55 0.21
N VAL A 696 5.76 3.56 -0.56
CA VAL A 696 5.35 2.25 -0.03
C VAL A 696 5.94 1.11 -0.86
N PRO A 697 6.21 -0.06 -0.25
CA PRO A 697 6.80 -1.20 -0.97
C PRO A 697 5.81 -1.88 -1.92
N ASP A 698 4.53 -2.00 -1.53
CA ASP A 698 3.52 -2.78 -2.24
C ASP A 698 2.12 -2.14 -2.17
N ASP A 699 1.16 -2.75 -2.86
CA ASP A 699 -0.22 -2.26 -2.98
C ASP A 699 -1.01 -2.37 -1.68
N LEU A 700 -0.78 -3.40 -0.86
CA LEU A 700 -1.48 -3.56 0.42
C LEU A 700 -1.02 -2.47 1.39
N GLU A 701 0.29 -2.20 1.45
CA GLU A 701 0.78 -1.12 2.31
C GLU A 701 0.42 0.27 1.79
N GLY A 702 0.26 0.43 0.47
CA GLY A 702 -0.38 1.60 -0.11
C GLY A 702 -1.80 1.81 0.45
N VAL A 703 -2.63 0.76 0.43
CA VAL A 703 -3.99 0.80 0.97
C VAL A 703 -4.02 1.03 2.49
N SER A 704 -3.13 0.39 3.24
CA SER A 704 -2.98 0.64 4.69
C SER A 704 -2.67 2.11 4.97
N ASN A 705 -1.77 2.74 4.21
CA ASN A 705 -1.46 4.16 4.39
C ASN A 705 -2.58 5.09 3.93
N ILE A 706 -3.38 4.71 2.92
CA ILE A 706 -4.65 5.39 2.60
C ILE A 706 -5.57 5.38 3.84
N LEU A 707 -5.79 4.21 4.45
CA LEU A 707 -6.65 4.07 5.62
C LEU A 707 -6.09 4.84 6.84
N ARG A 708 -4.77 4.77 7.08
CA ARG A 708 -4.11 5.57 8.14
C ARG A 708 -4.34 7.06 7.91
N TRP A 709 -4.20 7.55 6.68
CA TRP A 709 -4.44 8.96 6.37
C TRP A 709 -5.90 9.33 6.59
N LEU A 710 -6.83 8.52 6.10
CA LEU A 710 -8.27 8.71 6.30
C LEU A 710 -8.66 8.72 7.78
N SER A 711 -7.90 8.04 8.66
CA SER A 711 -8.16 8.04 10.11
C SER A 711 -8.01 9.42 10.77
N TYR A 712 -7.34 10.37 10.11
CA TYR A 712 -7.25 11.78 10.54
C TYR A 712 -8.33 12.66 9.90
N VAL A 713 -8.98 12.19 8.84
CA VAL A 713 -9.86 12.99 7.98
C VAL A 713 -11.34 12.73 8.32
N PRO A 714 -12.17 13.78 8.49
CA PRO A 714 -13.62 13.64 8.64
C PRO A 714 -14.27 12.76 7.57
N ALA A 715 -15.42 12.14 7.90
CA ALA A 715 -16.16 11.32 6.94
C ALA A 715 -16.61 12.10 5.69
N ASN A 716 -16.88 13.39 5.86
CA ASN A 716 -17.22 14.33 4.80
C ASN A 716 -16.62 15.71 5.12
N ILE A 717 -16.29 16.51 4.10
CA ILE A 717 -15.76 17.86 4.32
C ILE A 717 -16.75 18.71 5.14
N GLY A 718 -16.22 19.39 6.15
CA GLY A 718 -16.99 20.19 7.11
C GLY A 718 -17.68 19.37 8.22
N GLY A 719 -17.57 18.04 8.19
CA GLY A 719 -18.01 17.16 9.26
C GLY A 719 -17.13 17.23 10.51
N PRO A 720 -17.52 16.54 11.59
CA PRO A 720 -16.73 16.48 12.82
C PRO A 720 -15.41 15.74 12.60
N LEU A 721 -14.38 16.14 13.36
CA LEU A 721 -13.10 15.44 13.40
C LEU A 721 -13.27 13.99 13.89
N PRO A 722 -12.51 13.02 13.35
CA PRO A 722 -12.52 11.62 13.81
C PRO A 722 -11.79 11.47 15.15
N ILE A 723 -12.40 11.99 16.22
CA ILE A 723 -11.86 11.88 17.57
C ILE A 723 -12.05 10.44 18.06
N THR A 724 -10.95 9.81 18.44
CA THR A 724 -10.92 8.42 18.95
C THR A 724 -10.67 8.39 20.45
N LYS A 725 -11.04 7.29 21.12
CA LYS A 725 -10.69 7.12 22.54
C LYS A 725 -9.16 6.98 22.65
N PRO A 726 -8.48 7.78 23.49
CA PRO A 726 -7.02 7.71 23.61
C PRO A 726 -6.59 6.37 24.21
N LEU A 727 -5.67 5.68 23.51
CA LEU A 727 -4.89 4.58 24.09
C LEU A 727 -3.76 5.13 24.97
N ASP A 728 -3.23 6.30 24.59
CA ASP A 728 -2.21 7.04 25.33
C ASP A 728 -2.86 8.14 26.19
N PRO A 729 -2.86 8.06 27.54
CA PRO A 729 -3.55 9.00 28.41
C PRO A 729 -3.17 10.47 28.14
N PRO A 730 -4.14 11.39 28.07
CA PRO A 730 -3.84 12.81 27.82
C PRO A 730 -3.15 13.49 29.02
N ASP A 731 -3.35 12.99 30.25
CA ASP A 731 -2.83 13.58 31.49
C ASP A 731 -1.40 13.15 31.83
N ARG A 732 -0.76 12.30 31.01
CA ARG A 732 0.64 11.93 31.26
C ARG A 732 1.58 13.11 30.98
N PRO A 733 2.72 13.19 31.68
CA PRO A 733 3.76 14.16 31.34
C PRO A 733 4.47 13.78 30.02
N VAL A 734 5.09 14.78 29.40
CA VAL A 734 6.07 14.57 28.33
C VAL A 734 7.38 14.13 28.97
N ALA A 735 7.78 12.88 28.72
CA ALA A 735 8.94 12.26 29.37
C ALA A 735 10.24 12.44 28.58
N TYR A 736 10.16 12.67 27.27
CA TYR A 736 11.32 13.08 26.48
C TYR A 736 11.74 14.50 26.88
N ILE A 737 12.98 14.68 27.34
CA ILE A 737 13.55 15.98 27.72
C ILE A 737 14.74 16.27 26.81
N PRO A 738 14.69 17.32 25.97
CA PRO A 738 15.85 17.76 25.19
C PRO A 738 17.01 18.20 26.07
N GLU A 739 18.23 17.71 25.82
CA GLU A 739 19.43 18.18 26.54
C GLU A 739 19.90 19.55 26.04
N ASN A 740 20.28 19.63 24.75
CA ASN A 740 20.82 20.85 24.12
C ASN A 740 19.98 21.31 22.92
N THR A 741 19.49 20.37 22.12
CA THR A 741 18.69 20.60 20.93
C THR A 741 17.47 19.70 20.96
N CYS A 742 16.31 20.26 20.63
CA CYS A 742 15.06 19.51 20.54
C CYS A 742 15.03 18.72 19.22
N ASP A 743 15.11 17.40 19.28
CA ASP A 743 14.84 16.54 18.11
C ASP A 743 13.33 16.61 17.81
N PRO A 744 12.93 17.04 16.60
CA PRO A 744 11.52 17.19 16.27
C PRO A 744 10.75 15.86 16.33
N ARG A 745 11.34 14.72 15.94
CA ARG A 745 10.63 13.44 15.94
C ARG A 745 10.44 12.94 17.37
N ALA A 746 11.49 12.98 18.18
CA ALA A 746 11.40 12.61 19.59
C ALA A 746 10.44 13.53 20.37
N ALA A 747 10.40 14.83 20.06
CA ALA A 747 9.40 15.75 20.61
C ALA A 747 7.96 15.36 20.27
N ILE A 748 7.75 14.80 19.08
CA ILE A 748 6.42 14.41 18.59
C ILE A 748 6.01 13.05 19.16
N CYS A 749 6.73 11.98 18.81
CA CYS A 749 6.35 10.59 19.10
C CYS A 749 7.04 9.99 20.35
N GLY A 750 8.06 10.65 20.89
CA GLY A 750 8.91 10.09 21.92
C GLY A 750 10.08 9.28 21.36
N VAL A 751 10.91 8.75 22.24
CA VAL A 751 12.09 7.95 21.89
C VAL A 751 12.30 6.85 22.93
N ASP A 752 12.85 5.71 22.53
CA ASP A 752 13.24 4.68 23.49
C ASP A 752 14.60 5.02 24.12
N ASP A 753 14.70 4.89 25.45
CA ASP A 753 15.97 5.07 26.15
C ASP A 753 16.93 3.89 25.93
N SER A 754 18.15 3.99 26.48
CA SER A 754 19.17 2.93 26.36
C SER A 754 18.78 1.59 27.01
N GLN A 755 17.71 1.57 27.81
CA GLN A 755 17.15 0.37 28.44
C GLN A 755 15.88 -0.13 27.73
N GLY A 756 15.48 0.49 26.61
CA GLY A 756 14.28 0.15 25.84
C GLY A 756 12.98 0.65 26.47
N LYS A 757 13.04 1.56 27.44
CA LYS A 757 11.86 2.22 28.00
C LYS A 757 11.50 3.43 27.14
N TRP A 758 10.27 3.44 26.67
CA TRP A 758 9.73 4.54 25.87
C TRP A 758 9.58 5.83 26.71
N LEU A 759 10.27 6.89 26.28
CA LEU A 759 10.14 8.25 26.78
C LEU A 759 9.15 9.00 25.88
N GLY A 760 7.89 9.07 26.31
CA GLY A 760 6.81 9.63 25.51
C GLY A 760 6.98 11.10 25.15
N GLY A 761 6.72 11.42 23.88
CA GLY A 761 6.67 12.79 23.34
C GLY A 761 5.35 13.51 23.65
N MET A 762 5.10 14.62 22.97
CA MET A 762 3.90 15.44 23.17
C MET A 762 2.62 14.79 22.62
N PHE A 763 2.72 14.04 21.51
CA PHE A 763 1.58 13.38 20.86
C PHE A 763 1.47 11.90 21.25
N ASP A 764 0.38 11.26 20.83
CA ASP A 764 0.07 9.88 21.16
C ASP A 764 1.09 8.92 20.52
N LYS A 765 1.49 7.89 21.27
CA LYS A 765 2.39 6.84 20.78
C LYS A 765 1.90 6.26 19.45
N ASP A 766 2.83 6.05 18.51
CA ASP A 766 2.58 5.44 17.19
C ASP A 766 1.47 6.11 16.35
N SER A 767 1.12 7.37 16.67
CA SER A 767 0.13 8.15 15.93
C SER A 767 0.71 9.08 14.89
N PHE A 768 2.03 9.30 14.87
CA PHE A 768 2.64 10.24 13.93
C PHE A 768 2.91 9.58 12.58
N VAL A 769 2.36 10.17 11.51
CA VAL A 769 2.66 9.80 10.12
C VAL A 769 3.36 10.97 9.45
N GLU A 770 4.69 10.86 9.32
CA GLU A 770 5.51 11.85 8.62
C GLU A 770 5.23 11.82 7.11
N THR A 771 5.05 12.99 6.51
CA THR A 771 4.86 13.19 5.07
C THR A 771 5.98 14.07 4.52
N PHE A 772 6.36 13.84 3.26
CA PHE A 772 7.50 14.49 2.58
C PHE A 772 8.85 14.24 3.25
N GLU A 773 9.08 13.05 3.83
CA GLU A 773 10.35 12.70 4.49
C GLU A 773 11.57 12.86 3.56
N GLY A 774 11.39 12.58 2.27
CA GLY A 774 12.47 12.68 1.26
C GLY A 774 12.83 14.10 0.83
N TRP A 775 11.96 15.10 1.04
CA TRP A 775 12.09 16.46 0.52
C TRP A 775 12.17 17.51 1.63
N ALA A 776 13.05 18.50 1.44
CA ALA A 776 13.25 19.62 2.37
C ALA A 776 13.33 19.18 3.84
N LYS A 777 14.29 18.29 4.13
CA LYS A 777 14.46 17.59 5.40
C LYS A 777 14.71 18.49 6.62
N THR A 778 14.94 19.79 6.41
CA THR A 778 15.08 20.77 7.49
C THR A 778 13.75 21.07 8.20
N VAL A 779 12.61 20.65 7.63
CA VAL A 779 11.28 20.76 8.24
C VAL A 779 10.62 19.38 8.22
N VAL A 780 10.04 18.99 9.36
CA VAL A 780 9.29 17.75 9.56
C VAL A 780 7.80 18.09 9.54
N THR A 781 7.01 17.39 8.71
CA THR A 781 5.57 17.65 8.55
C THR A 781 4.79 16.34 8.59
N GLY A 782 3.68 16.27 9.31
CA GLY A 782 2.88 15.04 9.35
C GLY A 782 1.56 15.19 10.10
N ARG A 783 0.82 14.10 10.23
CA ARG A 783 -0.40 14.04 11.05
C ARG A 783 -0.11 13.25 12.32
N ALA A 784 -0.67 13.67 13.46
CA ALA A 784 -0.58 13.00 14.75
C ALA A 784 -1.92 12.99 15.45
N LYS A 785 -2.02 12.31 16.61
CA LYS A 785 -3.14 12.47 17.54
C LYS A 785 -2.67 13.04 18.88
N LEU A 786 -3.45 13.93 19.47
CA LEU A 786 -3.26 14.43 20.84
C LEU A 786 -4.47 14.02 21.69
N GLY A 787 -4.30 12.99 22.52
CA GLY A 787 -5.39 12.42 23.31
C GLY A 787 -6.53 11.92 22.43
N GLY A 788 -6.21 11.31 21.28
CA GLY A 788 -7.16 10.81 20.30
C GLY A 788 -7.73 11.85 19.33
N ILE A 789 -7.41 13.15 19.48
CA ILE A 789 -7.81 14.23 18.57
C ILE A 789 -6.79 14.34 17.42
N PRO A 790 -7.19 14.19 16.16
CA PRO A 790 -6.27 14.30 15.02
C PRO A 790 -5.81 15.73 14.79
N VAL A 791 -4.53 15.92 14.50
CA VAL A 791 -3.89 17.23 14.28
C VAL A 791 -2.81 17.16 13.19
N GLY A 792 -2.60 18.28 12.50
CA GLY A 792 -1.43 18.50 11.65
C GLY A 792 -0.25 19.04 12.48
N VAL A 793 0.95 18.53 12.23
CA VAL A 793 2.16 18.93 12.97
C VAL A 793 3.23 19.38 11.99
N ILE A 794 3.83 20.54 12.29
CA ILE A 794 5.03 21.08 11.63
C ILE A 794 6.08 21.29 12.71
N ALA A 795 7.26 20.70 12.52
CA ALA A 795 8.39 20.82 13.44
C ALA A 795 9.69 21.08 12.67
N VAL A 796 10.72 21.53 13.36
CA VAL A 796 11.98 21.98 12.75
C VAL A 796 13.09 21.02 13.09
N GLU A 797 13.81 20.59 12.05
CA GLU A 797 15.04 19.83 12.23
C GLU A 797 16.16 20.73 12.74
N THR A 798 16.87 20.25 13.76
CA THR A 798 17.98 20.99 14.39
C THR A 798 19.33 20.61 13.81
N GLN A 799 19.44 19.41 13.23
CA GLN A 799 20.66 18.94 12.59
C GLN A 799 20.83 19.52 11.18
N THR A 800 22.08 19.69 10.76
CA THR A 800 22.39 20.05 9.36
C THR A 800 22.08 18.86 8.46
N MET A 801 21.16 19.07 7.51
CA MET A 801 20.74 18.06 6.55
C MET A 801 21.50 18.24 5.22
N MET A 802 21.85 17.13 4.58
CA MET A 802 22.50 17.16 3.26
C MET A 802 21.45 16.99 2.16
N GLN A 803 21.35 17.98 1.27
CA GLN A 803 20.56 17.90 0.06
C GLN A 803 21.42 17.39 -1.10
N ILE A 804 21.10 16.20 -1.61
CA ILE A 804 21.78 15.62 -2.77
C ILE A 804 21.03 16.06 -4.03
N ILE A 805 21.70 16.83 -4.88
CA ILE A 805 21.21 17.21 -6.20
C ILE A 805 21.83 16.21 -7.20
N PRO A 806 21.03 15.36 -7.86
CA PRO A 806 21.55 14.36 -8.78
C PRO A 806 22.17 15.03 -10.02
N ALA A 807 23.17 14.36 -10.62
CA ALA A 807 23.68 14.75 -11.93
C ALA A 807 22.60 14.57 -12.99
N ASP A 808 22.52 15.49 -13.95
CA ASP A 808 21.67 15.35 -15.14
C ASP A 808 22.44 14.58 -16.22
N PRO A 809 22.07 13.33 -16.55
CA PRO A 809 22.75 12.56 -17.59
C PRO A 809 22.65 13.20 -18.99
N GLY A 810 21.69 14.11 -19.19
CA GLY A 810 21.56 14.90 -20.41
C GLY A 810 22.66 15.95 -20.59
N GLN A 811 23.32 16.36 -19.51
CA GLN A 811 24.39 17.35 -19.48
C GLN A 811 25.72 16.71 -19.05
N LEU A 812 26.71 16.67 -19.95
CA LEU A 812 27.95 15.92 -19.73
C LEU A 812 28.85 16.49 -18.62
N ASP A 813 28.74 17.77 -18.34
CA ASP A 813 29.46 18.51 -17.29
C ASP A 813 28.73 18.49 -15.93
N SER A 814 27.52 17.93 -15.89
CA SER A 814 26.75 17.78 -14.66
C SER A 814 27.38 16.71 -13.76
N HIS A 815 27.44 17.01 -12.47
CA HIS A 815 27.93 16.11 -11.43
C HIS A 815 27.01 16.20 -10.22
N GLU A 816 26.97 15.13 -9.42
CA GLU A 816 26.21 15.11 -8.19
C GLU A 816 26.76 16.17 -7.23
N ARG A 817 25.87 16.95 -6.62
CA ARG A 817 26.24 18.00 -5.66
C ARG A 817 25.55 17.76 -4.34
N SER A 818 26.35 17.73 -3.28
CA SER A 818 25.84 17.66 -1.90
C SER A 818 25.88 19.06 -1.27
N VAL A 819 24.70 19.60 -0.97
CA VAL A 819 24.52 20.94 -0.42
C VAL A 819 24.13 20.84 1.06
N PRO A 820 24.94 21.34 1.99
CA PRO A 820 24.56 21.38 3.40
C PRO A 820 23.45 22.42 3.61
N ARG A 821 22.39 22.01 4.31
CA ARG A 821 21.27 22.86 4.74
C ARG A 821 21.28 22.87 6.27
N ALA A 822 21.68 23.99 6.85
CA ALA A 822 21.73 24.15 8.30
C ALA A 822 20.35 23.92 8.94
N GLY A 823 20.31 23.22 10.08
CA GLY A 823 19.09 23.10 10.87
C GLY A 823 18.59 24.47 11.35
N GLN A 824 17.32 24.55 11.74
CA GLN A 824 16.69 25.78 12.24
C GLN A 824 16.64 26.95 11.24
N VAL A 825 16.87 26.73 9.94
CA VAL A 825 16.84 27.77 8.90
C VAL A 825 15.86 27.40 7.80
N TRP A 826 15.03 28.36 7.38
CA TRP A 826 14.20 28.22 6.19
C TRP A 826 14.98 28.49 4.90
N PHE A 827 14.99 27.49 4.03
CA PHE A 827 15.41 27.50 2.63
C PHE A 827 14.18 27.47 1.69
N PRO A 828 14.33 27.78 0.39
CA PRO A 828 13.19 27.87 -0.54
C PRO A 828 12.31 26.63 -0.56
N ASP A 829 12.96 25.46 -0.57
CA ASP A 829 12.29 24.16 -0.51
C ASP A 829 11.54 23.93 0.81
N SER A 830 12.16 24.23 1.95
CA SER A 830 11.54 24.06 3.28
C SER A 830 10.41 25.05 3.55
N ALA A 831 10.49 26.28 3.05
CA ALA A 831 9.40 27.25 3.11
C ALA A 831 8.21 26.79 2.24
N THR A 832 8.49 26.27 1.03
CA THR A 832 7.47 25.70 0.14
C THR A 832 6.81 24.46 0.77
N LYS A 833 7.60 23.56 1.38
CA LYS A 833 7.08 22.41 2.14
C LYS A 833 6.17 22.83 3.28
N THR A 834 6.58 23.83 4.05
CA THR A 834 5.78 24.41 5.14
C THR A 834 4.45 24.95 4.60
N ALA A 835 4.50 25.75 3.54
CA ALA A 835 3.30 26.31 2.92
C ALA A 835 2.34 25.23 2.37
N GLN A 836 2.86 24.22 1.68
CA GLN A 836 2.06 23.10 1.16
C GLN A 836 1.41 22.29 2.29
N ALA A 837 2.13 22.00 3.37
CA ALA A 837 1.59 21.30 4.53
C ALA A 837 0.44 22.09 5.20
N LEU A 838 0.60 23.41 5.36
CA LEU A 838 -0.47 24.27 5.88
C LEU A 838 -1.74 24.19 5.02
N LEU A 839 -1.59 24.26 3.69
CA LEU A 839 -2.73 24.16 2.79
C LEU A 839 -3.42 22.78 2.91
N ASP A 840 -2.63 21.70 2.93
CA ASP A 840 -3.14 20.34 3.05
C ASP A 840 -3.94 20.13 4.34
N PHE A 841 -3.39 20.57 5.48
CA PHE A 841 -4.05 20.44 6.80
C PHE A 841 -5.33 21.29 6.90
N ASN A 842 -5.31 22.51 6.35
CA ASN A 842 -6.50 23.38 6.34
C ASN A 842 -7.65 22.74 5.55
N ARG A 843 -7.33 22.15 4.39
CA ARG A 843 -8.29 21.44 3.53
C ARG A 843 -8.76 20.11 4.15
N GLU A 844 -7.92 19.45 4.95
CA GLU A 844 -8.31 18.27 5.74
C GLU A 844 -9.21 18.61 6.94
N GLY A 845 -9.31 19.88 7.32
CA GLY A 845 -10.07 20.29 8.48
C GLY A 845 -9.34 20.08 9.81
N LEU A 846 -8.02 19.89 9.79
CA LEU A 846 -7.23 19.58 10.98
C LEU A 846 -6.84 20.84 11.77
N PRO A 847 -6.82 20.77 13.12
CA PRO A 847 -6.09 21.72 13.94
C PRO A 847 -4.57 21.60 13.69
N LEU A 848 -3.84 22.68 13.91
CA LEU A 848 -2.41 22.76 13.59
C LEU A 848 -1.55 22.95 14.85
N PHE A 849 -0.42 22.25 14.90
CA PHE A 849 0.68 22.51 15.81
C PHE A 849 1.95 22.86 15.02
N ILE A 850 2.52 24.02 15.30
CA ILE A 850 3.84 24.43 14.83
C ILE A 850 4.79 24.43 16.02
N LEU A 851 5.66 23.42 16.10
CA LEU A 851 6.79 23.38 17.05
C LEU A 851 7.89 24.30 16.50
N ALA A 852 7.77 25.60 16.75
CA ALA A 852 8.55 26.64 16.11
C ALA A 852 9.96 26.72 16.70
N ASN A 853 10.97 26.45 15.88
CA ASN A 853 12.37 26.45 16.28
C ASN A 853 13.30 26.95 15.16
N TRP A 854 12.93 28.08 14.54
CA TRP A 854 13.67 28.70 13.44
C TRP A 854 14.40 29.97 13.85
N ARG A 855 15.68 30.05 13.51
CA ARG A 855 16.53 31.24 13.68
C ARG A 855 16.34 32.28 12.58
N GLY A 856 15.68 31.94 11.48
CA GLY A 856 15.45 32.85 10.37
C GLY A 856 15.33 32.17 9.02
N PHE A 857 15.33 33.01 7.98
CA PHE A 857 15.40 32.60 6.59
C PHE A 857 16.85 32.66 6.10
N SER A 858 17.20 31.79 5.15
CA SER A 858 18.50 31.89 4.48
C SER A 858 18.56 33.16 3.63
N GLY A 859 19.40 34.11 4.07
CA GLY A 859 19.68 35.36 3.35
C GLY A 859 20.80 35.24 2.31
N GLY A 860 21.24 34.03 1.98
CA GLY A 860 22.30 33.81 0.99
C GLY A 860 21.86 34.21 -0.43
N GLN A 861 22.80 34.72 -1.24
CA GLN A 861 22.52 35.18 -2.60
C GLN A 861 21.79 34.13 -3.45
N ARG A 862 22.21 32.86 -3.36
CA ARG A 862 21.57 31.75 -4.08
C ARG A 862 20.12 31.56 -3.65
N ASP A 863 19.87 31.46 -2.35
CA ASP A 863 18.53 31.15 -1.84
C ASP A 863 17.55 32.33 -2.05
N LEU A 864 18.06 33.57 -2.06
CA LEU A 864 17.32 34.76 -2.51
C LEU A 864 16.97 34.69 -4.01
N PHE A 865 17.92 34.29 -4.85
CA PHE A 865 17.69 34.10 -6.29
C PHE A 865 16.68 32.96 -6.57
N GLU A 866 16.74 31.88 -5.79
CA GLU A 866 15.79 30.75 -5.83
C GLU A 866 14.39 31.10 -5.30
N GLY A 867 14.18 32.33 -4.80
CA GLY A 867 12.85 32.83 -4.46
C GLY A 867 12.37 32.51 -3.05
N ILE A 868 13.27 32.50 -2.05
CA ILE A 868 12.90 32.32 -0.63
C ILE A 868 11.83 33.30 -0.14
N LEU A 869 11.79 34.53 -0.66
CA LEU A 869 10.80 35.53 -0.26
C LEU A 869 9.40 35.17 -0.74
N GLN A 870 9.26 34.66 -1.97
CA GLN A 870 7.98 34.17 -2.51
C GLN A 870 7.49 32.94 -1.72
N ALA A 871 8.41 32.02 -1.40
CA ALA A 871 8.07 30.85 -0.60
C ALA A 871 7.64 31.25 0.83
N GLY A 872 8.34 32.21 1.45
CA GLY A 872 8.03 32.74 2.78
C GLY A 872 6.70 33.49 2.84
N SER A 873 6.35 34.28 1.83
CA SER A 873 5.06 35.00 1.80
C SER A 873 3.86 34.05 1.72
N THR A 874 4.02 32.90 1.05
CA THR A 874 2.96 31.89 0.92
C THR A 874 2.59 31.27 2.29
N ILE A 875 3.53 31.18 3.23
CA ILE A 875 3.26 30.74 4.61
C ILE A 875 2.25 31.68 5.28
N VAL A 876 2.44 32.99 5.14
CA VAL A 876 1.56 34.02 5.71
C VAL A 876 0.17 33.95 5.08
N GLU A 877 0.06 33.78 3.76
CA GLU A 877 -1.21 33.67 3.07
C GLU A 877 -2.02 32.44 3.51
N ASN A 878 -1.34 31.30 3.68
CA ASN A 878 -1.98 30.06 4.12
C ASN A 878 -2.39 30.12 5.60
N LEU A 879 -1.61 30.77 6.47
CA LEU A 879 -2.01 31.00 7.87
C LEU A 879 -3.16 32.02 7.99
N ARG A 880 -3.18 33.06 7.16
CA ARG A 880 -4.27 34.05 7.11
C ARG A 880 -5.62 33.42 6.78
N THR A 881 -5.61 32.41 5.91
CA THR A 881 -6.82 31.69 5.44
C THR A 881 -7.08 30.37 6.17
N TYR A 882 -6.29 30.07 7.22
CA TYR A 882 -6.46 28.87 8.04
C TYR A 882 -7.76 28.94 8.85
N ASN A 883 -8.57 27.88 8.82
CA ASN A 883 -9.92 27.91 9.36
C ASN A 883 -10.08 27.20 10.72
N GLN A 884 -9.08 26.43 11.13
CA GLN A 884 -9.07 25.61 12.34
C GLN A 884 -8.15 26.23 13.40
N PRO A 885 -8.23 25.79 14.66
CA PRO A 885 -7.31 26.25 15.70
C PRO A 885 -5.85 25.91 15.35
N ALA A 886 -4.95 26.87 15.53
CA ALA A 886 -3.53 26.71 15.27
C ALA A 886 -2.71 27.14 16.49
N PHE A 887 -1.79 26.30 16.92
CA PHE A 887 -0.89 26.55 18.04
C PHE A 887 0.54 26.69 17.55
N VAL A 888 1.15 27.82 17.84
CA VAL A 888 2.58 28.03 17.64
C VAL A 888 3.24 27.90 19.00
N TYR A 889 4.06 26.86 19.18
CA TYR A 889 4.73 26.59 20.43
C TYR A 889 6.23 26.56 20.22
N ILE A 890 6.97 27.43 20.92
CA ILE A 890 8.43 27.39 20.94
C ILE A 890 8.85 26.34 21.98
N PRO A 891 9.40 25.18 21.57
CA PRO A 891 9.66 24.05 22.46
C PRO A 891 10.86 24.32 23.40
N MET A 892 11.14 23.37 24.30
CA MET A 892 12.29 23.43 25.20
C MET A 892 13.61 23.59 24.43
N ALA A 893 14.46 24.52 24.88
CA ALA A 893 15.67 24.96 24.19
C ALA A 893 15.46 25.46 22.74
N GLY A 894 14.21 25.75 22.36
CA GLY A 894 13.85 26.26 21.05
C GLY A 894 14.13 27.75 20.90
N GLU A 895 14.37 28.17 19.67
CA GLU A 895 14.58 29.58 19.33
C GLU A 895 13.69 30.04 18.18
N LEU A 896 13.13 31.24 18.30
CA LEU A 896 12.37 31.88 17.23
C LEU A 896 12.82 33.33 17.03
N ARG A 897 13.39 33.64 15.86
CA ARG A 897 14.05 34.94 15.63
C ARG A 897 13.52 35.70 14.42
N GLY A 898 13.61 37.04 14.50
CA GLY A 898 13.51 37.95 13.37
C GLY A 898 12.38 37.63 12.40
N GLY A 899 12.73 37.45 11.11
CA GLY A 899 11.77 37.15 10.06
C GLY A 899 11.02 35.83 10.27
N ALA A 900 11.61 34.84 10.94
CA ALA A 900 10.94 33.57 11.17
C ALA A 900 9.75 33.72 12.14
N TRP A 901 9.86 34.58 13.16
CA TRP A 901 8.73 34.91 14.02
C TRP A 901 7.60 35.57 13.23
N VAL A 902 7.95 36.56 12.40
CA VAL A 902 6.97 37.40 11.68
C VAL A 902 5.97 36.56 10.88
N VAL A 903 6.43 35.49 10.23
CA VAL A 903 5.58 34.68 9.34
C VAL A 903 4.68 33.68 10.05
N VAL A 904 4.82 33.49 11.36
CA VAL A 904 3.97 32.59 12.18
C VAL A 904 3.29 33.30 13.35
N ASP A 905 3.36 34.62 13.43
CA ASP A 905 2.80 35.36 14.55
C ASP A 905 1.26 35.27 14.61
N SER A 906 0.72 35.24 15.83
CA SER A 906 -0.72 35.21 16.09
C SER A 906 -1.50 36.34 15.42
N LYS A 907 -0.88 37.50 15.14
CA LYS A 907 -1.52 38.63 14.46
C LYS A 907 -1.86 38.38 13.00
N ILE A 908 -1.30 37.36 12.37
CA ILE A 908 -1.67 36.98 10.99
C ILE A 908 -3.13 36.54 10.94
N ASN A 909 -3.57 35.79 11.96
CA ASN A 909 -4.95 35.32 12.09
C ASN A 909 -5.31 35.19 13.58
N PRO A 910 -5.67 36.32 14.24
CA PRO A 910 -5.85 36.38 15.69
C PRO A 910 -7.03 35.56 16.20
N ASP A 911 -7.97 35.22 15.30
CA ASP A 911 -9.14 34.40 15.61
C ASP A 911 -8.77 32.92 15.77
N ARG A 912 -7.66 32.46 15.17
CA ARG A 912 -7.32 31.04 15.04
C ARG A 912 -5.98 30.68 15.67
N ILE A 913 -4.99 31.57 15.61
CA ILE A 913 -3.61 31.31 16.01
C ILE A 913 -3.37 31.74 17.47
N GLU A 914 -2.84 30.83 18.28
CA GLU A 914 -2.34 31.12 19.62
C GLU A 914 -0.86 30.79 19.73
N CYS A 915 -0.07 31.74 20.27
CA CYS A 915 1.37 31.56 20.49
C CYS A 915 1.69 31.26 21.96
N TYR A 916 2.54 30.26 22.18
CA TYR A 916 3.05 29.80 23.47
C TYR A 916 4.56 29.60 23.40
N ALA A 917 5.23 29.65 24.54
CA ALA A 917 6.66 29.38 24.61
C ALA A 917 7.01 28.59 25.88
N GLU A 918 8.00 27.73 25.77
CA GLU A 918 8.57 27.03 26.92
C GLU A 918 9.44 27.98 27.76
N ARG A 919 9.67 27.67 29.03
CA ARG A 919 10.43 28.52 29.96
C ARG A 919 11.84 28.84 29.48
N THR A 920 12.55 27.87 28.92
CA THR A 920 13.91 27.99 28.38
C THR A 920 13.95 28.51 26.95
N ALA A 921 12.81 28.62 26.27
CA ALA A 921 12.72 29.12 24.91
C ALA A 921 13.25 30.56 24.80
N LYS A 922 13.93 30.84 23.68
CA LYS A 922 14.49 32.16 23.38
C LYS A 922 13.84 32.76 22.13
N GLY A 923 13.64 34.07 22.12
CA GLY A 923 13.09 34.73 20.94
C GLY A 923 13.19 36.25 21.00
N ASN A 924 13.67 36.82 19.89
CA ASN A 924 13.89 38.26 19.73
C ASN A 924 14.15 38.59 18.24
N VAL A 925 14.39 39.85 17.93
CA VAL A 925 14.63 40.31 16.55
C VAL A 925 15.94 39.75 15.98
N LEU A 926 17.01 39.70 16.78
CA LEU A 926 18.33 39.20 16.40
C LEU A 926 18.87 38.28 17.50
N GLU A 927 19.85 37.45 17.15
CA GLU A 927 20.61 36.70 18.13
C GLU A 927 21.41 37.66 19.04
N PRO A 928 21.67 37.28 20.31
CA PRO A 928 22.40 38.11 21.28
C PRO A 928 23.75 38.62 20.77
N GLN A 929 24.50 37.77 20.04
CA GLN A 929 25.80 38.13 19.47
C GLN A 929 25.66 39.24 18.42
N GLY A 930 24.72 39.12 17.48
CA GLY A 930 24.47 40.16 16.49
C GLY A 930 23.87 41.45 17.10
N LEU A 931 23.12 41.34 18.20
CA LEU A 931 22.56 42.51 18.89
C LEU A 931 23.65 43.38 19.54
N ILE A 932 24.64 42.76 20.20
CA ILE A 932 25.70 43.51 20.88
C ILE A 932 26.61 44.24 19.89
N GLU A 933 26.87 43.67 18.71
CA GLU A 933 27.67 44.33 17.66
C GLU A 933 27.03 45.65 17.19
N ILE A 934 25.70 45.76 17.29
CA ILE A 934 24.97 46.95 16.86
C ILE A 934 24.74 47.92 18.03
N LYS A 935 24.33 47.40 19.19
CA LYS A 935 23.79 48.19 20.32
C LYS A 935 24.68 48.24 21.57
N PHE A 936 25.78 47.51 21.60
CA PHE A 936 26.73 47.48 22.71
C PHE A 936 28.15 47.43 22.14
N ARG A 937 28.50 48.47 21.38
CA ARG A 937 29.75 48.55 20.61
C ARG A 937 30.92 48.78 21.56
N SER A 938 32.12 48.87 20.97
CA SER A 938 33.36 49.04 21.74
C SER A 938 33.35 50.21 22.70
N GLU A 939 32.71 51.34 22.36
CA GLU A 939 32.60 52.51 23.23
C GLU A 939 31.75 52.22 24.47
N GLU A 940 30.55 51.66 24.29
CA GLU A 940 29.67 51.31 25.41
C GLU A 940 30.26 50.19 26.29
N LEU A 941 31.00 49.26 25.68
CA LEU A 941 31.77 48.25 26.41
C LEU A 941 32.85 48.90 27.29
N GLN A 942 33.61 49.86 26.76
CA GLN A 942 34.64 50.58 27.51
C GLN A 942 34.06 51.47 28.62
N ASP A 943 32.89 52.06 28.39
CA ASP A 943 32.15 52.79 29.43
C ASP A 943 31.68 51.86 30.54
N CYS A 944 31.17 50.68 30.17
CA CYS A 944 30.76 49.65 31.12
C CYS A 944 31.96 49.16 31.96
N MET A 945 33.11 48.90 31.31
CA MET A 945 34.36 48.57 32.00
C MET A 945 34.81 49.68 32.93
N GLY A 946 34.75 50.94 32.47
CA GLY A 946 35.11 52.11 33.25
C GLY A 946 34.20 52.36 34.46
N ARG A 947 32.98 51.82 34.46
CA ARG A 947 32.03 51.93 35.57
C ARG A 947 32.12 50.76 36.56
N LEU A 948 32.53 49.58 36.12
CA LEU A 948 32.46 48.34 36.90
C LEU A 948 33.82 47.79 37.34
N ASP A 949 34.90 48.01 36.58
CA ASP A 949 36.23 47.48 36.93
C ASP A 949 36.97 48.44 37.88
N PRO A 950 37.27 48.01 39.13
CA PRO A 950 37.88 48.88 40.13
C PRO A 950 39.31 49.31 39.77
N GLU A 951 40.04 48.48 39.02
CA GLU A 951 41.42 48.78 38.60
C GLU A 951 41.44 49.87 37.50
N LEU A 952 40.55 49.77 36.50
CA LEU A 952 40.36 50.82 35.49
C LEU A 952 39.84 52.12 36.11
N ILE A 953 38.93 52.06 37.08
CA ILE A 953 38.46 53.27 37.79
C ILE A 953 39.63 53.96 38.48
N ASN A 954 40.46 53.20 39.21
CA ASN A 954 41.63 53.74 39.90
C ASN A 954 42.68 54.28 38.92
N LEU A 955 42.96 53.58 37.82
CA LEU A 955 43.88 54.05 36.78
C LEU A 955 43.36 55.31 36.08
N LYS A 956 42.05 55.41 35.81
CA LYS A 956 41.42 56.62 35.25
C LYS A 956 41.43 57.78 36.25
N ALA A 957 41.20 57.53 37.53
CA ALA A 957 41.32 58.54 38.60
C ALA A 957 42.77 59.04 38.72
N LYS A 958 43.75 58.14 38.75
CA LYS A 958 45.19 58.50 38.71
C LYS A 958 45.56 59.29 37.46
N LEU A 959 45.00 58.93 36.29
CA LEU A 959 45.20 59.70 35.06
C LEU A 959 44.61 61.12 35.16
N GLN A 960 43.45 61.28 35.81
CA GLN A 960 42.84 62.59 36.07
C GLN A 960 43.67 63.41 37.07
N ASP A 961 44.12 62.81 38.18
CA ASP A 961 44.96 63.47 39.18
C ASP A 961 46.30 63.96 38.60
N VAL A 962 46.94 63.13 37.76
CA VAL A 962 48.20 63.47 37.07
C VAL A 962 48.00 64.53 35.98
N ASN A 963 46.82 64.61 35.35
CA ASN A 963 46.49 65.68 34.40
C ASN A 963 46.21 67.03 35.08
N HIS A 964 45.82 67.03 36.36
CA HIS A 964 45.58 68.26 37.14
C HIS A 964 46.83 68.79 37.87
N GLY A 965 47.85 67.95 38.09
CA GLY A 965 49.19 68.37 38.55
C GLY A 965 50.19 68.52 37.40
N ASN A 966 51.30 69.25 37.62
CA ASN A 966 52.44 69.33 36.68
C ASN A 966 53.20 67.97 36.62
N GLY A 967 52.55 66.90 36.15
CA GLY A 967 53.11 65.55 36.02
C GLY A 967 54.07 65.42 34.83
N SER A 968 55.00 64.46 34.88
CA SER A 968 55.94 64.20 33.80
C SER A 968 55.26 63.45 32.63
N LEU A 969 55.54 63.85 31.38
CA LEU A 969 55.05 63.20 30.15
C LEU A 969 55.18 61.65 30.13
N PRO A 970 56.30 61.03 30.59
CA PRO A 970 56.41 59.57 30.60
C PRO A 970 55.47 58.85 31.58
N ASP A 971 55.01 59.50 32.66
CA ASP A 971 54.07 58.89 33.62
C ASP A 971 52.64 58.82 33.06
N ILE A 972 52.23 59.84 32.28
CA ILE A 972 50.93 59.86 31.59
C ILE A 972 50.87 58.75 30.52
N GLU A 973 51.94 58.58 29.76
CA GLU A 973 52.06 57.54 28.73
C GLU A 973 52.03 56.13 29.36
N GLY A 974 52.68 55.95 30.51
CA GLY A 974 52.68 54.68 31.26
C GLY A 974 51.31 54.30 31.82
N ILE A 975 50.56 55.27 32.36
CA ILE A 975 49.20 55.04 32.85
C ILE A 975 48.24 54.75 31.69
N ARG A 976 48.36 55.46 30.56
CA ARG A 976 47.56 55.17 29.34
C ARG A 976 47.81 53.75 28.81
N LYS A 977 49.06 53.33 28.70
CA LYS A 977 49.40 51.94 28.32
C LYS A 977 48.85 50.91 29.30
N SER A 978 48.83 51.22 30.59
CA SER A 978 48.25 50.33 31.61
C SER A 978 46.73 50.22 31.49
N ILE A 979 46.05 51.33 31.19
CA ILE A 979 44.60 51.36 30.90
C ILE A 979 44.30 50.55 29.64
N GLU A 980 45.05 50.74 28.57
CA GLU A 980 44.88 49.98 27.31
C GLU A 980 45.12 48.49 27.52
N ALA A 981 46.17 48.11 28.25
CA ALA A 981 46.47 46.71 28.56
C ALA A 981 45.35 46.06 29.38
N ARG A 982 44.84 46.74 30.41
CA ARG A 982 43.73 46.26 31.25
C ARG A 982 42.42 46.17 30.46
N THR A 983 42.13 47.16 29.62
CA THR A 983 40.94 47.17 28.74
C THR A 983 40.98 45.98 27.78
N LYS A 984 42.13 45.72 27.16
CA LYS A 984 42.32 44.58 26.26
C LYS A 984 42.18 43.23 26.98
N GLN A 985 42.66 43.14 28.22
CA GLN A 985 42.50 41.96 29.06
C GLN A 985 41.03 41.69 29.42
N LEU A 986 40.26 42.74 29.71
CA LEU A 986 38.85 42.62 30.13
C LEU A 986 37.87 42.44 28.98
N LEU A 987 38.25 42.81 27.75
CA LEU A 987 37.38 42.80 26.58
C LEU A 987 36.64 41.46 26.34
N PRO A 988 37.29 40.27 26.40
CA PRO A 988 36.58 39.01 26.21
C PRO A 988 35.49 38.76 27.26
N LEU A 989 35.77 39.07 28.53
CA LEU A 989 34.83 38.88 29.63
C LEU A 989 33.65 39.86 29.53
N TYR A 990 33.91 41.13 29.26
CA TYR A 990 32.83 42.12 29.11
C TYR A 990 31.99 41.89 27.85
N THR A 991 32.58 41.29 26.81
CA THR A 991 31.81 40.80 25.66
C THR A 991 30.86 39.68 26.09
N GLN A 992 31.30 38.72 26.91
CA GLN A 992 30.41 37.69 27.46
C GLN A 992 29.32 38.27 28.37
N ILE A 993 29.64 39.28 29.20
CA ILE A 993 28.66 39.99 30.02
C ILE A 993 27.63 40.69 29.13
N ALA A 994 28.06 41.34 28.05
CA ALA A 994 27.18 41.99 27.09
C ALA A 994 26.26 40.98 26.38
N ILE A 995 26.80 39.83 25.96
CA ILE A 995 26.00 38.73 25.39
C ILE A 995 24.97 38.27 26.42
N ARG A 996 25.38 38.04 27.67
CA ARG A 996 24.47 37.61 28.73
C ARG A 996 23.38 38.65 29.01
N PHE A 997 23.72 39.94 28.97
CA PHE A 997 22.75 41.03 29.10
C PHE A 997 21.76 41.05 27.92
N ALA A 998 22.24 40.84 26.70
CA ALA A 998 21.39 40.70 25.52
C ALA A 998 20.46 39.47 25.64
N GLU A 999 20.95 38.32 26.10
CA GLU A 999 20.14 37.12 26.35
C GLU A 999 18.97 37.34 27.32
N LEU A 1000 19.11 38.22 28.31
CA LEU A 1000 18.00 38.54 29.24
C LEU A 1000 16.81 39.18 28.51
N HIS A 1001 17.03 39.77 27.34
CA HIS A 1001 15.98 40.33 26.48
C HIS A 1001 15.32 39.28 25.59
N ASP A 1002 15.79 38.04 25.58
CA ASP A 1002 15.29 36.98 24.70
C ASP A 1002 14.35 36.02 25.43
N THR A 1003 14.14 36.21 26.73
CA THR A 1003 13.46 35.25 27.60
C THR A 1003 11.95 35.15 27.32
N SER A 1004 11.41 33.93 27.46
CA SER A 1004 9.96 33.63 27.40
C SER A 1004 9.12 34.51 28.34
N LEU A 1005 9.64 34.82 29.54
CA LEU A 1005 8.99 35.73 30.48
C LEU A 1005 8.85 37.15 29.95
N ARG A 1006 9.84 37.66 29.21
CA ARG A 1006 9.72 38.96 28.52
C ARG A 1006 8.66 38.91 27.43
N MET A 1007 8.58 37.82 26.68
CA MET A 1007 7.53 37.63 25.66
C MET A 1007 6.14 37.71 26.27
N ALA A 1008 5.92 37.00 27.39
CA ALA A 1008 4.66 37.05 28.13
C ALA A 1008 4.38 38.46 28.69
N ALA A 1009 5.39 39.13 29.29
CA ALA A 1009 5.25 40.49 29.81
C ALA A 1009 4.93 41.53 28.72
N LYS A 1010 5.31 41.27 27.47
CA LYS A 1010 4.97 42.09 26.31
C LYS A 1010 3.65 41.68 25.64
N GLY A 1011 3.02 40.60 26.09
CA GLY A 1011 1.74 40.11 25.56
C GLY A 1011 1.81 39.56 24.14
N VAL A 1012 3.00 39.14 23.68
CA VAL A 1012 3.18 38.54 22.33
C VAL A 1012 2.95 37.02 22.33
N ILE A 1013 2.96 36.39 23.50
CA ILE A 1013 2.51 35.00 23.73
C ILE A 1013 1.40 35.01 24.78
N LYS A 1014 0.53 33.98 24.76
CA LYS A 1014 -0.56 33.83 25.72
C LYS A 1014 -0.08 33.41 27.10
N LYS A 1015 0.82 32.43 27.15
CA LYS A 1015 1.32 31.83 28.39
C LYS A 1015 2.69 31.18 28.17
N VAL A 1016 3.50 31.15 29.23
CA VAL A 1016 4.67 30.26 29.31
C VAL A 1016 4.19 28.89 29.80
N VAL A 1017 4.50 27.84 29.04
CA VAL A 1017 4.05 26.47 29.32
C VAL A 1017 5.27 25.60 29.55
N ASP A 1018 5.36 24.94 30.70
CA ASP A 1018 6.48 24.07 31.01
C ASP A 1018 6.41 22.77 30.16
N TRP A 1019 7.56 22.26 29.72
CA TRP A 1019 7.65 21.18 28.75
C TRP A 1019 6.92 19.90 29.19
N GLU A 1020 7.14 19.48 30.44
CA GLU A 1020 6.55 18.25 31.01
C GLU A 1020 5.02 18.28 31.01
N GLU A 1021 4.41 19.45 31.23
CA GLU A 1021 2.96 19.63 31.31
C GLU A 1021 2.31 19.96 29.96
N SER A 1022 3.12 20.20 28.92
CA SER A 1022 2.65 20.69 27.62
C SER A 1022 1.56 19.82 27.00
N ARG A 1023 1.68 18.49 27.09
CA ARG A 1023 0.68 17.54 26.56
C ARG A 1023 -0.70 17.75 27.19
N SER A 1024 -0.81 17.69 28.52
CA SER A 1024 -2.09 17.84 29.22
C SER A 1024 -2.68 19.23 28.98
N PHE A 1025 -1.84 20.28 29.03
CA PHE A 1025 -2.25 21.65 28.73
C PHE A 1025 -2.85 21.78 27.33
N PHE A 1026 -2.11 21.36 26.30
CA PHE A 1026 -2.56 21.49 24.91
C PHE A 1026 -3.75 20.61 24.58
N TYR A 1027 -3.89 19.44 25.21
CA TYR A 1027 -5.07 18.60 25.05
C TYR A 1027 -6.34 19.33 25.50
N LYS A 1028 -6.32 19.90 26.72
CA LYS A 1028 -7.44 20.66 27.29
C LYS A 1028 -7.74 21.90 26.45
N ARG A 1029 -6.70 22.66 26.11
CA ARG A 1029 -6.82 23.88 25.31
C ARG A 1029 -7.37 23.60 23.92
N LEU A 1030 -6.87 22.57 23.24
CA LEU A 1030 -7.35 22.15 21.92
C LEU A 1030 -8.82 21.74 21.97
N ARG A 1031 -9.21 20.91 22.95
CA ARG A 1031 -10.60 20.46 23.12
C ARG A 1031 -11.53 21.66 23.31
N ARG A 1032 -11.14 22.64 24.13
CA ARG A 1032 -11.86 23.91 24.26
C ARG A 1032 -11.96 24.66 22.95
N ARG A 1033 -10.86 24.90 22.24
CA ARG A 1033 -10.87 25.69 20.99
C ARG A 1033 -11.73 25.03 19.91
N ILE A 1034 -11.73 23.70 19.83
CA ILE A 1034 -12.64 22.95 18.96
C ILE A 1034 -14.11 23.17 19.39
N ALA A 1035 -14.41 23.09 20.69
CA ALA A 1035 -15.75 23.33 21.22
C ALA A 1035 -16.27 24.75 20.94
N GLU A 1036 -15.42 25.77 21.15
CA GLU A 1036 -15.68 27.16 20.81
C GLU A 1036 -15.97 27.32 19.32
N ASP A 1037 -15.15 26.73 18.45
CA ASP A 1037 -15.30 26.81 17.01
C ASP A 1037 -16.58 26.13 16.51
N VAL A 1038 -16.96 24.99 17.08
CA VAL A 1038 -18.21 24.29 16.74
C VAL A 1038 -19.42 25.18 17.08
N LEU A 1039 -19.46 25.75 18.29
CA LEU A 1039 -20.56 26.60 18.71
C LEU A 1039 -20.58 27.92 17.93
N ALA A 1040 -19.42 28.53 17.68
CA ALA A 1040 -19.32 29.75 16.87
C ALA A 1040 -19.70 29.52 15.41
N LYS A 1041 -19.44 28.34 14.85
CA LYS A 1041 -19.95 27.94 13.52
C LYS A 1041 -21.47 27.80 13.53
N GLU A 1042 -22.05 27.18 14.56
CA GLU A 1042 -23.51 27.06 14.70
C GLU A 1042 -24.19 28.44 14.80
N ILE A 1043 -23.66 29.35 15.61
CA ILE A 1043 -24.18 30.73 15.74
C ILE A 1043 -24.11 31.47 14.40
N ARG A 1044 -22.98 31.39 13.69
CA ARG A 1044 -22.81 32.05 12.38
C ARG A 1044 -23.74 31.49 11.31
N GLN A 1045 -23.97 30.18 11.29
CA GLN A 1045 -24.96 29.57 10.39
C GLN A 1045 -26.39 30.06 10.65
N ILE A 1046 -26.72 30.38 11.91
CA ILE A 1046 -28.01 30.94 12.27
C ILE A 1046 -28.08 32.42 11.86
N VAL A 1047 -27.17 33.27 12.32
CA VAL A 1047 -27.26 34.73 12.12
C VAL A 1047 -26.95 35.14 10.67
N GLY A 1048 -26.05 34.42 10.01
CA GLY A 1048 -25.60 34.68 8.64
C GLY A 1048 -24.12 35.08 8.55
N ASP A 1049 -23.55 35.00 7.35
CA ASP A 1049 -22.11 35.12 7.11
C ASP A 1049 -21.50 36.50 7.40
N LYS A 1050 -22.34 37.55 7.51
CA LYS A 1050 -21.90 38.89 7.92
C LYS A 1050 -21.50 38.96 9.40
N PHE A 1051 -21.84 37.95 10.20
CA PHE A 1051 -21.51 37.90 11.62
C PHE A 1051 -20.08 37.37 11.85
N THR A 1052 -19.19 38.20 12.39
CA THR A 1052 -17.77 37.85 12.54
C THR A 1052 -17.55 36.79 13.62
N HIS A 1053 -16.42 36.08 13.55
CA HIS A 1053 -16.07 35.07 14.56
C HIS A 1053 -15.91 35.70 15.95
N GLN A 1054 -15.31 36.89 16.04
CA GLN A 1054 -15.14 37.62 17.28
C GLN A 1054 -16.48 37.90 18.00
N LEU A 1055 -17.50 38.38 17.27
CA LEU A 1055 -18.82 38.64 17.84
C LEU A 1055 -19.50 37.35 18.33
N ALA A 1056 -19.30 36.24 17.62
CA ALA A 1056 -19.80 34.94 18.07
C ALA A 1056 -19.13 34.50 19.38
N MET A 1057 -17.82 34.73 19.51
CA MET A 1057 -17.09 34.43 20.74
C MET A 1057 -17.52 35.33 21.91
N GLU A 1058 -17.83 36.61 21.67
CA GLU A 1058 -18.38 37.52 22.68
C GLU A 1058 -19.73 37.01 23.21
N LEU A 1059 -20.65 36.60 22.33
CA LEU A 1059 -21.93 35.99 22.73
C LEU A 1059 -21.74 34.70 23.53
N ILE A 1060 -20.84 33.81 23.09
CA ILE A 1060 -20.55 32.57 23.81
C ILE A 1060 -20.05 32.87 25.22
N LYS A 1061 -19.18 33.87 25.35
CA LYS A 1061 -18.66 34.33 26.64
C LYS A 1061 -19.76 34.89 27.54
N GLU A 1062 -20.66 35.69 26.99
CA GLU A 1062 -21.84 36.19 27.71
C GLU A 1062 -22.73 35.05 28.21
N TRP A 1063 -23.01 34.05 27.36
CA TRP A 1063 -23.85 32.90 27.74
C TRP A 1063 -23.20 32.04 28.81
N TYR A 1064 -21.89 31.79 28.68
CA TYR A 1064 -21.13 31.06 29.68
C TYR A 1064 -21.19 31.77 31.05
N LEU A 1065 -20.87 33.06 31.09
CA LEU A 1065 -20.88 33.86 32.32
C LEU A 1065 -22.29 33.99 32.93
N ALA A 1066 -23.33 34.05 32.10
CA ALA A 1066 -24.72 34.11 32.57
C ALA A 1066 -25.18 32.80 33.24
N SER A 1067 -24.72 31.65 32.73
CA SER A 1067 -25.09 30.32 33.28
C SER A 1067 -24.40 29.97 34.61
N GLN A 1068 -23.19 30.49 34.83
CA GLN A 1068 -22.36 30.20 36.00
C GLN A 1068 -22.65 31.07 37.24
N ALA A 1069 -23.63 31.97 37.17
CA ALA A 1069 -24.16 32.69 38.33
C ALA A 1069 -24.73 31.75 39.43
N THR A 1070 -24.82 30.44 39.15
CA THR A 1070 -25.41 29.41 40.03
C THR A 1070 -24.43 28.38 40.61
N THR A 1071 -23.16 28.29 40.16
CA THR A 1071 -22.26 27.13 40.49
C THR A 1071 -20.82 27.44 40.94
N GLY A 1072 -20.43 28.70 41.18
CA GLY A 1072 -19.31 29.02 42.08
C GLY A 1072 -17.86 28.93 41.55
N SER A 1073 -17.62 28.60 40.28
CA SER A 1073 -16.31 28.85 39.62
C SER A 1073 -16.41 30.09 38.72
N THR A 1074 -15.42 31.00 38.80
CA THR A 1074 -15.53 32.38 38.27
C THR A 1074 -14.64 32.68 37.06
N GLY A 1075 -13.88 31.72 36.55
CA GLY A 1075 -12.86 31.97 35.51
C GLY A 1075 -13.30 31.60 34.10
N TRP A 1076 -13.35 32.57 33.17
CA TRP A 1076 -13.43 32.29 31.73
C TRP A 1076 -12.25 31.42 31.25
N ASP A 1077 -11.10 31.52 31.91
CA ASP A 1077 -9.86 30.87 31.49
C ASP A 1077 -9.74 29.38 31.90
N ASP A 1078 -10.75 28.80 32.56
CA ASP A 1078 -10.79 27.37 32.88
C ASP A 1078 -11.30 26.56 31.67
N ASP A 1079 -10.39 25.81 31.04
CA ASP A 1079 -10.69 25.04 29.83
C ASP A 1079 -11.63 23.85 30.08
N ASP A 1080 -11.48 23.13 31.20
CA ASP A 1080 -12.30 21.96 31.51
C ASP A 1080 -13.73 22.38 31.91
N ALA A 1081 -13.87 23.46 32.68
CA ALA A 1081 -15.17 24.01 33.05
C ALA A 1081 -15.97 24.49 31.83
N PHE A 1082 -15.32 25.13 30.86
CA PHE A 1082 -15.97 25.55 29.62
C PHE A 1082 -16.46 24.37 28.79
N VAL A 1083 -15.63 23.33 28.63
CA VAL A 1083 -16.03 22.18 27.83
C VAL A 1083 -17.18 21.41 28.49
N ALA A 1084 -17.15 21.24 29.82
CA ALA A 1084 -18.26 20.64 30.56
C ALA A 1084 -19.57 21.42 30.40
N TRP A 1085 -19.48 22.76 30.39
CA TRP A 1085 -20.62 23.63 30.11
C TRP A 1085 -21.16 23.44 28.69
N LYS A 1086 -20.28 23.42 27.68
CA LYS A 1086 -20.65 23.27 26.26
C LYS A 1086 -21.23 21.88 25.97
N ASP A 1087 -20.76 20.85 26.66
CA ASP A 1087 -21.23 19.47 26.45
C ASP A 1087 -22.66 19.25 27.01
N SER A 1088 -23.23 20.24 27.72
CA SER A 1088 -24.61 20.24 28.21
C SER A 1088 -25.49 21.22 27.40
N PRO A 1089 -26.25 20.75 26.39
CA PRO A 1089 -26.98 21.64 25.47
C PRO A 1089 -28.01 22.56 26.13
N GLU A 1090 -28.60 22.13 27.26
CA GLU A 1090 -29.60 22.91 28.00
C GLU A 1090 -29.08 24.28 28.46
N ASN A 1091 -27.75 24.45 28.57
CA ASN A 1091 -27.13 25.71 28.97
C ASN A 1091 -27.25 26.83 27.92
N TYR A 1092 -27.33 26.49 26.63
CA TYR A 1092 -27.32 27.49 25.54
C TYR A 1092 -28.43 27.30 24.49
N LYS A 1093 -29.15 26.18 24.52
CA LYS A 1093 -30.26 25.88 23.60
C LYS A 1093 -31.34 26.95 23.60
N GLY A 1094 -31.69 27.52 24.75
CA GLY A 1094 -32.64 28.64 24.84
C GLY A 1094 -32.15 29.89 24.12
N HIS A 1095 -30.86 30.23 24.25
CA HIS A 1095 -30.25 31.34 23.54
C HIS A 1095 -30.22 31.12 22.01
N ILE A 1096 -29.89 29.90 21.58
CA ILE A 1096 -29.91 29.50 20.17
C ILE A 1096 -31.32 29.60 19.57
N GLN A 1097 -32.36 29.15 20.30
CA GLN A 1097 -33.75 29.30 19.85
C GLN A 1097 -34.15 30.77 19.69
N LYS A 1098 -33.76 31.63 20.65
CA LYS A 1098 -33.98 33.07 20.57
C LYS A 1098 -33.31 33.71 19.35
N LEU A 1099 -32.07 33.33 19.05
CA LEU A 1099 -31.36 33.78 17.84
C LEU A 1099 -32.07 33.34 16.56
N ARG A 1100 -32.55 32.09 16.49
CA ARG A 1100 -33.32 31.60 15.34
C ARG A 1100 -34.62 32.39 15.15
N ALA A 1101 -35.33 32.68 16.24
CA ALA A 1101 -36.53 33.51 16.19
C ALA A 1101 -36.22 34.93 15.71
N GLN A 1102 -35.14 35.55 16.20
CA GLN A 1102 -34.67 36.86 15.73
C GLN A 1102 -34.32 36.86 14.24
N LYS A 1103 -33.64 35.81 13.74
CA LYS A 1103 -33.35 35.65 12.30
C LYS A 1103 -34.63 35.66 11.47
N VAL A 1104 -35.60 34.81 11.83
CA VAL A 1104 -36.89 34.72 11.12
C VAL A 1104 -37.64 36.05 11.18
N SER A 1105 -37.65 36.70 12.35
CA SER A 1105 -38.24 38.04 12.50
C SER A 1105 -37.59 39.07 11.57
N HIS A 1106 -36.25 39.08 11.47
CA HIS A 1106 -35.55 40.03 10.61
C HIS A 1106 -35.84 39.76 9.14
N SER A 1107 -35.85 38.50 8.69
CA SER A 1107 -36.22 38.15 7.32
C SER A 1107 -37.67 38.50 6.98
N LEU A 1108 -38.59 38.40 7.93
CA LEU A 1108 -39.98 38.83 7.74
C LEU A 1108 -40.10 40.35 7.69
N SER A 1109 -39.31 41.09 8.49
CA SER A 1109 -39.24 42.55 8.43
C SER A 1109 -38.64 43.05 7.11
N ASP A 1110 -37.54 42.46 6.64
CA ASP A 1110 -36.93 42.80 5.35
C ASP A 1110 -37.92 42.58 4.18
N LEU A 1111 -38.71 41.51 4.27
CA LEU A 1111 -39.79 41.23 3.32
C LEU A 1111 -40.93 42.27 3.42
N ALA A 1112 -41.27 42.72 4.64
CA ALA A 1112 -42.32 43.72 4.86
C ALA A 1112 -41.94 45.10 4.30
N ASP A 1113 -40.66 45.43 4.33
CA ASP A 1113 -40.13 46.72 3.87
C ASP A 1113 -39.99 46.80 2.33
N SER A 1114 -40.02 45.66 1.62
CA SER A 1114 -39.94 45.57 0.15
C SER A 1114 -41.32 45.43 -0.49
N SER A 1115 -41.83 46.51 -1.10
CA SER A 1115 -43.15 46.52 -1.73
C SER A 1115 -43.34 45.49 -2.86
N SER A 1116 -42.28 45.17 -3.61
CA SER A 1116 -42.31 44.15 -4.67
C SER A 1116 -42.30 42.73 -4.12
N ASP A 1117 -41.54 42.47 -3.06
CA ASP A 1117 -41.45 41.13 -2.47
C ASP A 1117 -42.71 40.79 -1.66
N LEU A 1118 -43.34 41.80 -1.05
CA LEU A 1118 -44.62 41.67 -0.36
C LEU A 1118 -45.76 41.30 -1.33
N GLN A 1119 -45.74 41.82 -2.57
CA GLN A 1119 -46.67 41.39 -3.62
C GLN A 1119 -46.44 39.93 -4.05
N ALA A 1120 -45.18 39.47 -4.05
CA ALA A 1120 -44.83 38.09 -4.37
C ALA A 1120 -44.99 37.11 -3.18
N PHE A 1121 -45.23 37.61 -1.97
CA PHE A 1121 -45.28 36.80 -0.74
C PHE A 1121 -46.35 35.71 -0.80
N SER A 1122 -47.53 35.98 -1.34
CA SER A 1122 -48.61 34.98 -1.46
C SER A 1122 -48.19 33.78 -2.33
N GLN A 1123 -47.45 34.04 -3.41
CA GLN A 1123 -46.97 33.03 -4.34
C GLN A 1123 -45.79 32.23 -3.73
N GLY A 1124 -44.92 32.91 -2.99
CA GLY A 1124 -43.86 32.27 -2.19
C GLY A 1124 -44.42 31.37 -1.08
N LEU A 1125 -45.43 31.85 -0.34
CA LEU A 1125 -46.11 31.09 0.70
C LEU A 1125 -46.83 29.87 0.14
N SER A 1126 -47.47 29.98 -1.03
CA SER A 1126 -48.07 28.83 -1.74
C SER A 1126 -47.01 27.76 -2.06
N THR A 1127 -45.87 28.18 -2.62
CA THR A 1127 -44.77 27.27 -2.97
C THR A 1127 -44.17 26.59 -1.74
N LEU A 1128 -44.07 27.32 -0.61
CA LEU A 1128 -43.63 26.76 0.66
C LEU A 1128 -44.61 25.70 1.17
N LEU A 1129 -45.90 26.01 1.17
CA LEU A 1129 -46.94 25.08 1.61
C LEU A 1129 -46.94 23.81 0.75
N ASP A 1130 -46.77 23.93 -0.58
CA ASP A 1130 -46.73 22.79 -1.51
C ASP A 1130 -45.55 21.84 -1.26
N LYS A 1131 -44.39 22.37 -0.84
CA LYS A 1131 -43.22 21.57 -0.46
C LYS A 1131 -43.31 20.95 0.94
N MET A 1132 -44.20 21.43 1.80
CA MET A 1132 -44.38 20.88 3.15
C MET A 1132 -45.19 19.58 3.13
N ASP A 1133 -44.75 18.61 3.92
CA ASP A 1133 -45.50 17.40 4.23
C ASP A 1133 -46.88 17.75 4.83
N PRO A 1134 -47.97 17.04 4.47
CA PRO A 1134 -49.32 17.32 4.97
C PRO A 1134 -49.42 17.49 6.50
N SER A 1135 -48.64 16.70 7.25
CA SER A 1135 -48.62 16.74 8.72
C SER A 1135 -47.98 18.03 9.29
N GLN A 1136 -46.92 18.51 8.64
CA GLN A 1136 -46.24 19.76 8.99
C GLN A 1136 -47.06 20.97 8.55
N ARG A 1137 -47.69 20.88 7.37
CA ARG A 1137 -48.60 21.91 6.84
C ARG A 1137 -49.76 22.19 7.81
N ALA A 1138 -50.38 21.13 8.35
CA ALA A 1138 -51.47 21.28 9.32
C ALA A 1138 -51.03 21.99 10.61
N LYS A 1139 -49.84 21.64 11.13
CA LYS A 1139 -49.24 22.31 12.30
C LYS A 1139 -48.91 23.77 12.00
N PHE A 1140 -48.30 24.05 10.86
CA PHE A 1140 -47.98 25.42 10.43
C PHE A 1140 -49.23 26.28 10.34
N VAL A 1141 -50.30 25.79 9.73
CA VAL A 1141 -51.58 26.52 9.65
C VAL A 1141 -52.18 26.78 11.03
N GLN A 1142 -52.11 25.82 11.96
CA GLN A 1142 -52.57 26.05 13.34
C GLN A 1142 -51.74 27.11 14.08
N GLU A 1143 -50.41 27.08 13.94
CA GLU A 1143 -49.53 28.07 14.56
C GLU A 1143 -49.71 29.46 13.95
N VAL A 1144 -49.87 29.57 12.63
CA VAL A 1144 -50.18 30.86 11.97
C VAL A 1144 -51.54 31.38 12.41
N LYS A 1145 -52.56 30.53 12.55
CA LYS A 1145 -53.87 30.95 13.08
C LYS A 1145 -53.77 31.50 14.50
N LYS A 1146 -53.00 30.85 15.39
CA LYS A 1146 -52.75 31.35 16.76
C LYS A 1146 -52.06 32.73 16.81
N VAL A 1147 -51.37 33.13 15.75
CA VAL A 1147 -50.67 34.42 15.65
C VAL A 1147 -51.55 35.49 14.98
N LEU A 1148 -52.53 35.07 14.17
CA LEU A 1148 -53.47 35.95 13.47
C LEU A 1148 -54.75 36.23 14.28
N ASP A 1149 -55.14 35.32 15.18
CA ASP A 1149 -56.18 35.50 16.21
C ASP A 1149 -55.63 36.27 17.42
#